data_AF-A0A497G612-F1
#
_entry.id   AF-A0A497G612-F1
#
_cell.length_a   1.000
_cell.length_b   1.000
_cell.length_c   1.000
_cell.angle_alpha   90.00
_cell.angle_beta   90.00
_cell.angle_gamma   90.00
#
_symmetry.space_group_name_H-M   'P 1'
#
loop_
_entity.id
_entity.type
_entity.pdbx_description
1 polymer ?
#
loop_
_entity_poly.entity_id
_entity_poly.type
_entity_poly.pdbx_seq_one_letter_code
_entity_poly.pdbx_strand_id
1 'polypeptide(L)'
;NGGNAPGIRYPDHCTIVGNTFSGNGYGALAFGGDNLVYHNNFYEDVREYGGDVWYNATLQEGNWWASNTGCVDNNNDGICDNPYPVPGDDGGGEDLYPLVDPWPPTGEDTTPPASITNLANITGNFWINWTWANPSDPDFNHTMIYIDNGWVLNTSESFYNGSYSSHATKTISTHTVDTSGNINSTWVNQTTTIPNNQITITNTSGASVTEGETVYVDYDATDADSDTPTFSCNRTDLFTDFNTVTGKGNWTTTNADVGVHYVDFGVSDGWGSTDNYTMTITVNNAEHTPPDPINIANTTGNFWVNHTWAAGTGNVTDSYNVSINGAWTNGTTNTYWNASYSAHAWQNITVYAWNSSGAGTLSAGSVSQDTQISNNLPVLDPIGNKAINETETLAIDADATDSDSDTLTYSCNRTDLFADFNSATGAGNWTPGYGDAGIYYVDFGASDGYGGIDNETVQITVNETEVTENLLYFSPDTSTVPGYCCSVDVDVMARVNGSNPIIATDVNITFDPNCINITNWVNNSEVWQGGSTCTFWSVPQGYVHITTSVGENPAVNGTVKIGTITIHCNNTTCCGTPLNFTSQCMFIKEGSGFIYPERDNGSFLCGWYWKDYNGEEDGGYMPDFDQNQDFNVTQPGIEENYCAPTAMANSLWWFDQKYPDRDVVSPGMSPQELIQELAWLMDTNGQRTGSPHNGTYVADEQAGIEEYLIQHGLTDLLYEHTELKPEFDWIEEEIERCQDVKLDLGFYEVINMIEEEPGHWHIEWKRIGGHAVTAVGVNSNCSQIAISDTDADNAEFGLPGVVRGTNHNHGGVLFWDPAYDHTQHNDCVSASHDIYNVAPSISPGGTWELTDPYWRNATVAYRYAYNNGEQWMNTTNYNGSSPPMVGDIRTEIEAAVVVSP
;
A
#
# COMPACT_ATOMS: atom_id res chain seq x y z
N ASN A 1 -123.00 -23.44 -13.74
CA ASN A 1 -123.89 -24.22 -14.62
C ASN A 1 -123.05 -24.89 -15.69
N GLY A 2 -122.75 -26.19 -15.50
CA GLY A 2 -122.16 -27.10 -16.50
C GLY A 2 -120.64 -27.07 -16.73
N GLY A 3 -119.89 -27.89 -15.97
CA GLY A 3 -118.63 -28.57 -16.36
C GLY A 3 -117.39 -27.75 -16.77
N ASN A 4 -116.39 -27.68 -15.89
CA ASN A 4 -115.02 -27.25 -16.19
C ASN A 4 -114.22 -28.37 -16.89
N ALA A 5 -113.61 -28.10 -18.04
CA ALA A 5 -112.39 -28.75 -18.52
C ALA A 5 -111.59 -27.76 -19.42
N PRO A 6 -110.24 -27.77 -19.40
CA PRO A 6 -109.41 -26.88 -20.21
C PRO A 6 -109.32 -27.36 -21.67
N GLY A 7 -109.97 -26.64 -22.60
CA GLY A 7 -109.78 -26.83 -24.04
C GLY A 7 -108.71 -25.88 -24.58
N ILE A 8 -107.79 -26.39 -25.41
CA ILE A 8 -106.85 -25.56 -26.20
C ILE A 8 -107.57 -25.14 -27.49
N ARG A 9 -107.52 -23.84 -27.82
CA ARG A 9 -108.04 -23.31 -29.08
C ARG A 9 -106.88 -22.84 -29.94
N TYR A 10 -106.77 -23.40 -31.15
CA TYR A 10 -105.81 -22.93 -32.14
C TYR A 10 -106.49 -21.93 -33.09
N PRO A 11 -105.79 -20.88 -33.54
CA PRO A 11 -106.25 -20.00 -34.62
C PRO A 11 -106.32 -20.74 -35.96
N ASP A 12 -107.09 -20.18 -36.89
CA ASP A 12 -107.23 -20.61 -38.29
C ASP A 12 -105.88 -20.69 -39.04
N HIS A 13 -105.76 -21.66 -39.96
CA HIS A 13 -104.58 -21.92 -40.81
C HIS A 13 -103.26 -22.33 -40.10
N CYS A 14 -103.35 -23.02 -38.96
CA CYS A 14 -102.22 -23.65 -38.30
C CYS A 14 -101.90 -25.03 -38.88
N THR A 15 -100.62 -25.43 -38.79
CA THR A 15 -100.20 -26.82 -39.01
C THR A 15 -99.87 -27.47 -37.67
N ILE A 16 -100.50 -28.60 -37.39
CA ILE A 16 -100.44 -29.28 -36.09
C ILE A 16 -99.88 -30.67 -36.30
N VAL A 17 -98.70 -30.97 -35.75
CA VAL A 17 -98.00 -32.23 -36.03
C VAL A 17 -97.53 -32.91 -34.73
N GLY A 18 -97.74 -34.23 -34.60
CA GLY A 18 -97.03 -35.06 -33.61
C GLY A 18 -97.48 -34.96 -32.14
N ASN A 19 -98.75 -34.65 -31.87
CA ASN A 19 -99.29 -34.49 -30.51
C ASN A 19 -100.07 -35.72 -30.06
N THR A 20 -100.16 -35.93 -28.74
CA THR A 20 -101.00 -36.95 -28.11
C THR A 20 -101.91 -36.30 -27.07
N PHE A 21 -103.22 -36.40 -27.25
CA PHE A 21 -104.22 -35.84 -26.34
C PHE A 21 -105.00 -36.97 -25.66
N SER A 22 -104.92 -37.07 -24.33
CA SER A 22 -105.59 -38.09 -23.51
C SER A 22 -106.04 -37.52 -22.15
N GLY A 23 -107.10 -38.06 -21.55
CA GLY A 23 -107.53 -37.72 -20.19
C GLY A 23 -108.46 -36.50 -20.05
N ASN A 24 -109.22 -36.13 -21.08
CA ASN A 24 -110.09 -34.94 -21.11
C ASN A 24 -111.57 -35.32 -21.30
N GLY A 25 -112.23 -35.72 -20.22
CA GLY A 25 -113.60 -36.26 -20.26
C GLY A 25 -114.72 -35.29 -20.66
N TYR A 26 -114.41 -34.12 -21.23
CA TYR A 26 -115.37 -33.11 -21.71
C TYR A 26 -114.95 -32.43 -23.03
N GLY A 27 -114.17 -33.11 -23.86
CA GLY A 27 -113.81 -32.66 -25.20
C GLY A 27 -112.64 -31.69 -25.24
N ALA A 28 -111.62 -32.01 -26.02
CA ALA A 28 -110.49 -31.13 -26.26
C ALA A 28 -110.40 -30.81 -27.75
N LEU A 29 -110.18 -29.51 -28.02
CA LEU A 29 -109.86 -28.87 -29.30
C LEU A 29 -111.07 -28.33 -30.07
N ALA A 30 -111.09 -27.00 -30.16
CA ALA A 30 -111.81 -26.27 -31.19
C ALA A 30 -110.75 -25.65 -32.10
N PHE A 31 -110.63 -26.15 -33.32
CA PHE A 31 -109.94 -25.46 -34.40
C PHE A 31 -110.90 -24.40 -34.95
N GLY A 32 -110.44 -23.19 -35.19
CA GLY A 32 -111.16 -22.30 -36.10
C GLY A 32 -110.62 -22.56 -37.50
N GLY A 33 -111.48 -22.80 -38.49
CA GLY A 33 -111.23 -22.76 -39.94
C GLY A 33 -109.87 -23.22 -40.52
N ASP A 34 -109.90 -24.24 -41.38
CA ASP A 34 -108.87 -24.56 -42.38
C ASP A 34 -107.43 -24.81 -41.85
N ASN A 35 -107.30 -25.62 -40.81
CA ASN A 35 -106.01 -26.10 -40.28
C ASN A 35 -105.56 -27.41 -40.96
N LEU A 36 -104.25 -27.67 -40.94
CA LEU A 36 -103.65 -28.92 -41.41
C LEU A 36 -103.15 -29.74 -40.22
N VAL A 37 -103.69 -30.96 -40.04
CA VAL A 37 -103.39 -31.80 -38.87
C VAL A 37 -102.70 -33.10 -39.29
N TYR A 38 -101.46 -33.32 -38.87
CA TYR A 38 -100.61 -34.46 -39.26
C TYR A 38 -100.17 -35.32 -38.07
N HIS A 39 -100.27 -36.65 -38.16
CA HIS A 39 -99.60 -37.58 -37.22
C HIS A 39 -99.93 -37.33 -35.73
N ASN A 40 -101.19 -37.01 -35.39
CA ASN A 40 -101.63 -36.78 -34.01
C ASN A 40 -102.51 -37.94 -33.51
N ASN A 41 -102.47 -38.22 -32.21
CA ASN A 41 -103.29 -39.24 -31.54
C ASN A 41 -104.32 -38.58 -30.60
N PHE A 42 -105.60 -38.88 -30.77
CA PHE A 42 -106.69 -38.38 -29.92
C PHE A 42 -107.40 -39.55 -29.24
N TYR A 43 -107.40 -39.55 -27.90
CA TYR A 43 -107.89 -40.68 -27.11
C TYR A 43 -109.27 -40.46 -26.45
N GLU A 44 -109.92 -39.29 -26.62
CA GLU A 44 -111.26 -38.94 -26.08
C GLU A 44 -111.97 -37.88 -26.99
N ASP A 45 -113.22 -37.48 -26.69
CA ASP A 45 -114.10 -36.58 -27.48
C ASP A 45 -113.38 -35.44 -28.26
N VAL A 46 -113.54 -35.41 -29.58
CA VAL A 46 -113.08 -34.31 -30.46
C VAL A 46 -114.28 -33.64 -31.12
N ARG A 47 -114.32 -32.29 -31.15
CA ARG A 47 -115.32 -31.52 -31.91
C ARG A 47 -114.65 -30.61 -32.92
N GLU A 48 -114.81 -30.90 -34.19
CA GLU A 48 -114.34 -30.02 -35.26
C GLU A 48 -115.29 -28.83 -35.46
N TYR A 49 -114.72 -27.64 -35.65
CA TYR A 49 -115.44 -26.40 -35.91
C TYR A 49 -114.82 -25.65 -37.10
N GLY A 50 -114.87 -26.23 -38.31
CA GLY A 50 -114.55 -25.43 -39.51
C GLY A 50 -113.86 -26.09 -40.71
N GLY A 51 -114.12 -27.36 -41.04
CA GLY A 51 -113.70 -27.92 -42.34
C GLY A 51 -112.19 -28.10 -42.46
N ASP A 52 -111.54 -28.53 -41.37
CA ASP A 52 -110.11 -28.76 -41.28
C ASP A 52 -109.69 -30.01 -42.06
N VAL A 53 -108.42 -30.07 -42.50
CA VAL A 53 -107.90 -31.18 -43.30
C VAL A 53 -106.96 -32.06 -42.47
N TRP A 54 -107.32 -33.33 -42.37
CA TRP A 54 -106.66 -34.33 -41.53
C TRP A 54 -105.82 -35.30 -42.35
N TYR A 55 -104.57 -35.49 -41.95
CA TYR A 55 -103.65 -36.43 -42.58
C TYR A 55 -103.04 -37.36 -41.54
N ASN A 56 -103.31 -38.67 -41.68
CA ASN A 56 -102.67 -39.72 -40.89
C ASN A 56 -102.78 -39.50 -39.35
N ALA A 57 -103.98 -39.12 -38.89
CA ALA A 57 -104.33 -39.01 -37.47
C ALA A 57 -105.18 -40.20 -37.04
N THR A 58 -105.00 -40.70 -35.81
CA THR A 58 -105.83 -41.78 -35.27
C THR A 58 -106.97 -41.19 -34.44
N LEU A 59 -108.19 -41.30 -34.94
CA LEU A 59 -109.43 -41.05 -34.19
C LEU A 59 -109.89 -42.40 -33.63
N GLN A 60 -109.80 -42.60 -32.32
CA GLN A 60 -110.08 -43.91 -31.73
C GLN A 60 -111.56 -44.16 -31.37
N GLU A 61 -112.49 -43.24 -31.65
CA GLU A 61 -113.93 -43.45 -31.44
C GLU A 61 -114.77 -42.83 -32.58
N GLY A 62 -115.59 -43.65 -33.23
CA GLY A 62 -116.43 -43.27 -34.38
C GLY A 62 -117.66 -42.43 -34.00
N ASN A 63 -118.25 -41.77 -35.01
CA ASN A 63 -119.42 -40.90 -34.90
C ASN A 63 -120.63 -41.64 -34.27
N TRP A 64 -121.00 -41.27 -33.06
CA TRP A 64 -121.96 -41.99 -32.20
C TRP A 64 -123.45 -41.91 -32.63
N TRP A 65 -123.75 -41.47 -33.86
CA TRP A 65 -125.11 -41.12 -34.29
C TRP A 65 -125.59 -41.75 -35.62
N ALA A 66 -125.01 -42.87 -36.05
CA ALA A 66 -125.66 -43.77 -37.01
C ALA A 66 -125.30 -45.23 -36.75
N SER A 67 -126.31 -46.06 -36.45
CA SER A 67 -126.14 -47.52 -36.37
C SER A 67 -125.76 -48.08 -37.74
N ASN A 68 -124.80 -49.00 -37.81
CA ASN A 68 -124.28 -49.62 -39.03
C ASN A 68 -125.27 -50.60 -39.71
N THR A 69 -126.53 -50.19 -39.83
CA THR A 69 -127.65 -51.00 -40.31
C THR A 69 -127.91 -50.65 -41.78
N GLY A 70 -127.14 -51.22 -42.71
CA GLY A 70 -127.38 -51.00 -44.15
C GLY A 70 -126.20 -51.20 -45.11
N CYS A 71 -124.97 -51.41 -44.62
CA CYS A 71 -123.80 -51.65 -45.46
C CYS A 71 -123.16 -53.02 -45.19
N VAL A 72 -122.22 -53.43 -46.05
CA VAL A 72 -121.43 -54.66 -45.89
C VAL A 72 -120.03 -54.29 -45.43
N ASP A 73 -119.64 -54.84 -44.29
CA ASP A 73 -118.28 -54.82 -43.73
C ASP A 73 -117.66 -56.20 -44.00
N ASN A 74 -116.86 -56.32 -45.06
CA ASN A 74 -116.29 -57.60 -45.49
C ASN A 74 -115.03 -57.98 -44.69
N ASN A 75 -114.39 -57.03 -44.00
CA ASN A 75 -113.17 -57.28 -43.21
C ASN A 75 -113.45 -57.37 -41.69
N ASN A 76 -114.71 -57.12 -41.28
CA ASN A 76 -115.23 -57.22 -39.93
C ASN A 76 -114.62 -56.22 -38.92
N ASP A 77 -114.11 -55.08 -39.41
CA ASP A 77 -113.47 -54.03 -38.59
C ASP A 77 -114.45 -53.01 -37.99
N GLY A 78 -115.74 -53.12 -38.31
CA GLY A 78 -116.81 -52.25 -37.83
C GLY A 78 -117.11 -51.05 -38.71
N ILE A 79 -116.47 -50.93 -39.88
CA ILE A 79 -116.61 -49.82 -40.85
C ILE A 79 -117.21 -50.34 -42.17
N CYS A 80 -117.97 -49.49 -42.88
CA CYS A 80 -118.53 -49.84 -44.20
C CYS A 80 -117.45 -49.80 -45.30
N ASP A 81 -117.32 -50.87 -46.10
CA ASP A 81 -116.36 -50.92 -47.21
C ASP A 81 -116.79 -50.11 -48.46
N ASN A 82 -118.04 -49.65 -48.52
CA ASN A 82 -118.57 -48.87 -49.63
C ASN A 82 -119.39 -47.69 -49.12
N PRO A 83 -119.34 -46.52 -49.80
CA PRO A 83 -120.19 -45.38 -49.49
C PRO A 83 -121.67 -45.76 -49.48
N TYR A 84 -122.42 -45.24 -48.51
CA TYR A 84 -123.87 -45.47 -48.44
C TYR A 84 -124.64 -44.21 -48.01
N PRO A 85 -125.92 -44.05 -48.44
CA PRO A 85 -126.74 -42.91 -48.07
C PRO A 85 -127.30 -43.06 -46.65
N VAL A 86 -127.06 -42.09 -45.77
CA VAL A 86 -127.57 -42.11 -44.39
C VAL A 86 -129.10 -41.93 -44.38
N PRO A 87 -129.90 -42.88 -43.84
CA PRO A 87 -131.35 -42.76 -43.80
C PRO A 87 -131.80 -41.67 -42.81
N GLY A 88 -132.43 -40.60 -43.32
CA GLY A 88 -133.09 -39.58 -42.52
C GLY A 88 -132.54 -38.14 -42.65
N ASP A 89 -131.61 -37.89 -43.57
CA ASP A 89 -131.11 -36.55 -43.86
C ASP A 89 -131.80 -35.94 -45.11
N ASP A 90 -132.56 -34.87 -44.90
CA ASP A 90 -133.22 -34.08 -45.97
C ASP A 90 -132.21 -33.17 -46.73
N GLY A 91 -130.89 -33.34 -46.51
CA GLY A 91 -129.80 -32.59 -47.12
C GLY A 91 -128.89 -33.35 -48.11
N GLY A 92 -129.08 -34.67 -48.31
CA GLY A 92 -128.34 -35.42 -49.33
C GLY A 92 -126.87 -35.74 -49.00
N GLY A 93 -126.48 -35.89 -47.73
CA GLY A 93 -125.15 -36.35 -47.35
C GLY A 93 -124.91 -37.84 -47.63
N GLU A 94 -123.85 -38.17 -48.36
CA GLU A 94 -123.27 -39.52 -48.46
C GLU A 94 -122.03 -39.62 -47.54
N ASP A 95 -121.89 -40.74 -46.82
CA ASP A 95 -120.65 -41.07 -46.10
C ASP A 95 -119.66 -41.70 -47.10
N LEU A 96 -118.57 -40.99 -47.41
CA LEU A 96 -117.73 -41.22 -48.60
C LEU A 96 -116.34 -41.83 -48.33
N TYR A 97 -116.07 -42.44 -47.17
CA TYR A 97 -114.70 -42.89 -46.84
C TYR A 97 -114.56 -44.36 -46.39
N PRO A 98 -114.28 -45.28 -47.33
CA PRO A 98 -113.57 -46.54 -47.07
C PRO A 98 -112.05 -46.37 -47.26
N LEU A 99 -111.25 -46.90 -46.33
CA LEU A 99 -109.78 -46.81 -46.32
C LEU A 99 -109.11 -47.64 -47.45
N VAL A 100 -108.47 -46.90 -48.36
CA VAL A 100 -107.20 -47.09 -49.12
C VAL A 100 -106.65 -48.49 -49.44
N ASP A 101 -106.45 -48.78 -50.76
CA ASP A 101 -105.15 -48.98 -51.47
C ASP A 101 -105.34 -49.75 -52.82
N PRO A 102 -104.43 -49.76 -53.83
CA PRO A 102 -103.32 -48.86 -54.19
C PRO A 102 -103.30 -48.46 -55.72
N TRP A 103 -102.36 -47.57 -56.10
CA TRP A 103 -101.65 -47.50 -57.41
C TRP A 103 -102.24 -46.65 -58.58
N PRO A 104 -101.44 -46.23 -59.60
CA PRO A 104 -100.82 -44.93 -59.93
C PRO A 104 -101.41 -44.30 -61.24
N PRO A 105 -100.75 -43.33 -61.92
CA PRO A 105 -100.39 -43.66 -63.31
C PRO A 105 -99.11 -43.02 -63.88
N THR A 106 -98.34 -43.89 -64.54
CA THR A 106 -97.59 -43.62 -65.78
C THR A 106 -96.46 -42.60 -65.71
N GLY A 107 -95.31 -43.14 -65.32
CA GLY A 107 -94.01 -42.49 -65.36
C GLY A 107 -93.40 -42.25 -63.99
N GLU A 108 -93.76 -43.04 -62.97
CA GLU A 108 -93.11 -42.99 -61.66
C GLU A 108 -91.64 -43.33 -61.86
N ASP A 109 -90.82 -42.28 -61.79
CA ASP A 109 -89.40 -42.44 -61.61
C ASP A 109 -89.21 -43.20 -60.28
N THR A 110 -88.58 -44.37 -60.35
CA THR A 110 -88.19 -45.17 -59.17
C THR A 110 -86.69 -45.12 -58.96
N THR A 111 -85.96 -44.35 -59.76
CA THR A 111 -84.51 -44.28 -59.72
C THR A 111 -84.12 -43.08 -58.89
N PRO A 112 -83.64 -43.27 -57.65
CA PRO A 112 -83.21 -42.13 -56.86
C PRO A 112 -82.03 -41.41 -57.53
N PRO A 113 -81.87 -40.10 -57.28
CA PRO A 113 -80.78 -39.32 -57.85
C PRO A 113 -79.44 -39.84 -57.31
N ALA A 114 -78.35 -39.61 -58.04
CA ALA A 114 -77.02 -39.98 -57.56
C ALA A 114 -76.69 -39.30 -56.21
N SER A 115 -75.77 -39.87 -55.45
CA SER A 115 -75.32 -39.24 -54.21
C SER A 115 -74.57 -37.95 -54.49
N ILE A 116 -74.47 -37.06 -53.49
CA ILE A 116 -73.59 -35.90 -53.57
C ILE A 116 -72.15 -36.33 -53.87
N THR A 117 -71.39 -35.46 -54.55
CA THR A 117 -69.96 -35.68 -54.84
C THR A 117 -69.11 -34.58 -54.23
N ASN A 118 -67.80 -34.81 -54.10
CA ASN A 118 -66.84 -33.83 -53.57
C ASN A 118 -67.20 -33.27 -52.19
N LEU A 119 -67.77 -34.11 -51.30
CA LEU A 119 -67.99 -33.71 -49.91
C LEU A 119 -66.64 -33.39 -49.27
N ALA A 120 -66.49 -32.14 -48.86
CA ALA A 120 -65.31 -31.59 -48.23
C ALA A 120 -65.72 -30.66 -47.08
N ASN A 121 -64.78 -30.36 -46.20
CA ASN A 121 -65.01 -29.46 -45.08
C ASN A 121 -63.90 -28.42 -44.98
N ILE A 122 -64.24 -27.24 -44.47
CA ILE A 122 -63.30 -26.28 -43.90
C ILE A 122 -63.74 -25.97 -42.47
N THR A 123 -62.78 -25.73 -41.58
CA THR A 123 -63.03 -25.50 -40.15
C THR A 123 -62.49 -24.15 -39.73
N GLY A 124 -63.22 -23.47 -38.84
CA GLY A 124 -62.68 -22.44 -37.95
C GLY A 124 -62.87 -22.85 -36.49
N ASN A 125 -62.49 -21.98 -35.56
CA ASN A 125 -62.39 -22.32 -34.12
C ASN A 125 -63.68 -22.81 -33.47
N PHE A 126 -64.85 -22.47 -34.02
CA PHE A 126 -66.16 -22.83 -33.45
C PHE A 126 -67.18 -23.21 -34.52
N TRP A 127 -66.72 -23.57 -35.71
CA TRP A 127 -67.61 -23.87 -36.82
C TRP A 127 -66.97 -24.81 -37.84
N ILE A 128 -67.84 -25.59 -38.51
CA ILE A 128 -67.49 -26.43 -39.64
C ILE A 128 -68.40 -26.03 -40.79
N ASN A 129 -67.81 -25.78 -41.96
CA ASN A 129 -68.54 -25.63 -43.21
C ASN A 129 -68.27 -26.86 -44.06
N TRP A 130 -69.31 -27.67 -44.29
CA TRP A 130 -69.26 -28.76 -45.25
C TRP A 130 -69.80 -28.28 -46.58
N THR A 131 -69.08 -28.55 -47.65
CA THR A 131 -69.45 -28.23 -49.03
C THR A 131 -69.43 -29.49 -49.87
N TRP A 132 -70.35 -29.60 -50.82
CA TRP A 132 -70.41 -30.72 -51.76
C TRP A 132 -70.92 -30.22 -53.13
N ALA A 133 -71.03 -31.13 -54.08
CA ALA A 133 -71.73 -30.91 -55.34
C ALA A 133 -72.98 -31.79 -55.38
N ASN A 134 -74.14 -31.16 -55.61
CA ASN A 134 -75.39 -31.87 -55.82
C ASN A 134 -75.33 -32.69 -57.12
N PRO A 135 -76.06 -33.81 -57.21
CA PRO A 135 -76.09 -34.63 -58.40
C PRO A 135 -76.65 -33.84 -59.61
N SER A 136 -76.19 -34.19 -60.80
CA SER A 136 -76.65 -33.57 -62.05
C SER A 136 -77.96 -34.17 -62.58
N ASP A 137 -78.60 -35.07 -61.82
CA ASP A 137 -79.85 -35.71 -62.18
C ASP A 137 -80.95 -34.65 -62.39
N PRO A 138 -81.69 -34.67 -63.54
CA PRO A 138 -82.62 -33.60 -63.91
C PRO A 138 -83.78 -33.37 -62.93
N ASP A 139 -84.09 -34.36 -62.10
CA ASP A 139 -85.19 -34.42 -61.15
C ASP A 139 -84.72 -34.35 -59.68
N PHE A 140 -83.43 -34.13 -59.42
CA PHE A 140 -82.93 -33.89 -58.07
C PHE A 140 -83.68 -32.73 -57.40
N ASN A 141 -84.17 -32.96 -56.18
CA ASN A 141 -84.92 -31.97 -55.42
C ASN A 141 -84.12 -31.39 -54.27
N HIS A 142 -83.61 -32.24 -53.37
CA HIS A 142 -82.85 -31.79 -52.20
C HIS A 142 -81.92 -32.87 -51.65
N THR A 143 -80.95 -32.43 -50.85
CA THR A 143 -80.10 -33.26 -50.01
C THR A 143 -80.60 -33.20 -48.58
N MET A 144 -80.86 -34.36 -47.98
CA MET A 144 -81.15 -34.51 -46.55
C MET A 144 -79.84 -34.51 -45.77
N ILE A 145 -79.73 -33.63 -44.76
CA ILE A 145 -78.53 -33.49 -43.93
C ILE A 145 -78.81 -34.06 -42.54
N TYR A 146 -77.89 -34.92 -42.10
CA TYR A 146 -77.85 -35.47 -40.75
C TYR A 146 -76.52 -35.10 -40.10
N ILE A 147 -76.54 -34.72 -38.83
CA ILE A 147 -75.34 -34.49 -38.01
C ILE A 147 -75.38 -35.46 -36.84
N ASP A 148 -74.32 -36.26 -36.66
CA ASP A 148 -74.21 -37.29 -35.61
C ASP A 148 -75.42 -38.25 -35.57
N ASN A 149 -75.94 -38.62 -36.74
CA ASN A 149 -77.13 -39.44 -36.97
C ASN A 149 -78.48 -38.80 -36.62
N GLY A 150 -78.51 -37.54 -36.16
CA GLY A 150 -79.73 -36.76 -36.02
C GLY A 150 -80.06 -36.03 -37.32
N TRP A 151 -81.30 -36.14 -37.80
CA TRP A 151 -81.76 -35.35 -38.94
C TRP A 151 -81.74 -33.86 -38.59
N VAL A 152 -81.22 -33.03 -39.49
CA VAL A 152 -81.10 -31.59 -39.30
C VAL A 152 -82.06 -30.82 -40.19
N LEU A 153 -81.90 -30.95 -41.52
CA LEU A 153 -82.69 -30.22 -42.49
C LEU A 153 -82.59 -30.86 -43.88
N ASN A 154 -83.49 -30.43 -44.77
CA ASN A 154 -83.41 -30.70 -46.21
C ASN A 154 -83.00 -29.42 -46.92
N THR A 155 -82.04 -29.49 -47.84
CA THR A 155 -81.55 -28.32 -48.58
C THR A 155 -81.24 -28.63 -50.03
N SER A 156 -81.55 -27.69 -50.92
CA SER A 156 -81.06 -27.70 -52.30
C SER A 156 -79.69 -27.01 -52.44
N GLU A 157 -79.20 -26.38 -51.38
CA GLU A 157 -77.86 -25.79 -51.36
C GLU A 157 -76.78 -26.88 -51.43
N SER A 158 -75.58 -26.47 -51.79
CA SER A 158 -74.42 -27.35 -51.91
C SER A 158 -73.47 -27.22 -50.71
N PHE A 159 -73.98 -26.75 -49.57
CA PHE A 159 -73.21 -26.56 -48.35
C PHE A 159 -74.07 -26.61 -47.08
N TYR A 160 -73.42 -26.81 -45.94
CA TYR A 160 -74.00 -26.71 -44.59
C TYR A 160 -72.97 -26.14 -43.62
N ASN A 161 -73.34 -25.04 -42.95
CA ASN A 161 -72.56 -24.42 -41.89
C ASN A 161 -73.11 -24.84 -40.52
N GLY A 162 -72.28 -25.49 -39.71
CA GLY A 162 -72.59 -25.79 -38.32
C GLY A 162 -71.68 -25.03 -37.37
N SER A 163 -72.22 -24.53 -36.27
CA SER A 163 -71.46 -23.95 -35.16
C SER A 163 -71.44 -24.91 -33.98
N TYR A 164 -70.25 -25.24 -33.48
CA TYR A 164 -70.05 -26.22 -32.42
C TYR A 164 -68.97 -25.74 -31.45
N SER A 165 -68.92 -26.34 -30.26
CA SER A 165 -67.84 -26.07 -29.29
C SER A 165 -66.48 -26.46 -29.86
N SER A 166 -65.41 -25.82 -29.36
CA SER A 166 -64.03 -26.25 -29.60
C SER A 166 -63.86 -27.75 -29.34
N HIS A 167 -62.96 -28.38 -30.12
CA HIS A 167 -62.65 -29.82 -30.09
C HIS A 167 -63.79 -30.77 -30.45
N ALA A 168 -64.98 -30.26 -30.80
CA ALA A 168 -66.10 -31.12 -31.17
C ALA A 168 -65.80 -31.89 -32.46
N THR A 169 -66.00 -33.20 -32.42
CA THR A 169 -66.04 -34.06 -33.61
C THR A 169 -67.47 -34.23 -34.06
N LYS A 170 -67.76 -33.88 -35.31
CA LYS A 170 -69.08 -33.97 -35.92
C LYS A 170 -69.03 -34.77 -37.21
N THR A 171 -70.03 -35.62 -37.41
CA THR A 171 -70.19 -36.39 -38.64
C THR A 171 -71.40 -35.90 -39.41
N ILE A 172 -71.16 -35.29 -40.59
CA ILE A 172 -72.22 -35.05 -41.56
C ILE A 172 -72.51 -36.34 -42.32
N SER A 173 -73.78 -36.67 -42.51
CA SER A 173 -74.26 -37.79 -43.31
C SER A 173 -75.38 -37.30 -44.22
N THR A 174 -75.36 -37.70 -45.48
CA THR A 174 -76.34 -37.18 -46.46
C THR A 174 -77.00 -38.28 -47.29
N HIS A 175 -78.25 -37.99 -47.68
CA HIS A 175 -78.99 -38.69 -48.73
C HIS A 175 -79.54 -37.68 -49.73
N THR A 176 -79.62 -38.03 -51.00
CA THR A 176 -80.23 -37.20 -52.04
C THR A 176 -81.63 -37.72 -52.37
N VAL A 177 -82.54 -36.78 -52.64
CA VAL A 177 -83.96 -37.07 -52.90
C VAL A 177 -84.41 -36.34 -54.16
N ASP A 178 -85.12 -37.02 -55.04
CA ASP A 178 -85.71 -36.43 -56.25
C ASP A 178 -87.09 -35.80 -55.99
N THR A 179 -87.66 -35.17 -57.03
CA THR A 179 -88.99 -34.56 -57.02
C THR A 179 -90.13 -35.57 -56.86
N SER A 180 -89.88 -36.85 -57.11
CA SER A 180 -90.81 -37.97 -56.93
C SER A 180 -90.72 -38.58 -55.52
N GLY A 181 -89.73 -38.15 -54.72
CA GLY A 181 -89.52 -38.59 -53.35
C GLY A 181 -88.64 -39.83 -53.19
N ASN A 182 -87.98 -40.33 -54.25
CA ASN A 182 -87.07 -41.46 -54.09
C ASN A 182 -85.79 -41.01 -53.40
N ILE A 183 -85.45 -41.72 -52.31
CA ILE A 183 -84.25 -41.45 -51.52
C ILE A 183 -83.14 -42.38 -51.98
N ASN A 184 -81.99 -41.83 -52.34
CA ASN A 184 -80.80 -42.64 -52.56
C ASN A 184 -80.41 -43.32 -51.24
N SER A 185 -80.32 -44.65 -51.22
CA SER A 185 -79.98 -45.38 -49.99
C SER A 185 -78.50 -45.31 -49.58
N THR A 186 -77.66 -44.69 -50.41
CA THR A 186 -76.20 -44.61 -50.21
C THR A 186 -75.86 -43.38 -49.38
N TRP A 187 -75.36 -43.64 -48.17
CA TRP A 187 -74.82 -42.62 -47.27
C TRP A 187 -73.51 -42.04 -47.79
N VAL A 188 -73.43 -40.71 -47.88
CA VAL A 188 -72.16 -39.99 -48.04
C VAL A 188 -71.87 -39.21 -46.77
N ASN A 189 -70.81 -39.64 -46.07
CA ASN A 189 -70.52 -39.16 -44.72
C ASN A 189 -69.12 -38.60 -44.63
N GLN A 190 -68.94 -37.55 -43.83
CA GLN A 190 -67.63 -37.03 -43.47
C GLN A 190 -67.59 -36.69 -41.99
N THR A 191 -66.55 -37.15 -41.31
CA THR A 191 -66.29 -36.81 -39.91
C THR A 191 -65.21 -35.75 -39.84
N THR A 192 -65.47 -34.69 -39.09
CA THR A 192 -64.58 -33.53 -38.96
C THR A 192 -64.46 -33.14 -37.50
N THR A 193 -63.25 -32.87 -37.03
CA THR A 193 -62.96 -32.33 -35.70
C THR A 193 -62.56 -30.87 -35.82
N ILE A 194 -63.11 -30.02 -34.94
CA ILE A 194 -62.70 -28.61 -34.84
C ILE A 194 -61.27 -28.52 -34.28
N PRO A 195 -60.36 -27.76 -34.92
CA PRO A 195 -58.99 -27.58 -34.43
C PRO A 195 -58.90 -26.90 -33.06
N ASN A 196 -57.90 -27.28 -32.28
CA ASN A 196 -57.56 -26.68 -31.00
C ASN A 196 -56.71 -25.41 -31.17
N ASN A 197 -56.91 -24.39 -30.34
CA ASN A 197 -56.12 -23.16 -30.30
C ASN A 197 -54.90 -23.27 -29.38
N GLN A 198 -54.02 -22.27 -29.46
CA GLN A 198 -52.82 -22.25 -28.66
C GLN A 198 -53.07 -21.67 -27.27
N ILE A 199 -52.78 -22.44 -26.22
CA ILE A 199 -52.64 -21.92 -24.85
C ILE A 199 -51.32 -21.14 -24.73
N THR A 200 -51.33 -19.99 -24.05
CA THR A 200 -50.14 -19.13 -23.92
C THR A 200 -49.94 -18.67 -22.49
N ILE A 201 -48.70 -18.70 -21.99
CA ILE A 201 -48.30 -18.12 -20.69
C ILE A 201 -48.26 -16.59 -20.83
N THR A 202 -48.89 -15.87 -19.90
CA THR A 202 -49.09 -14.41 -20.02
C THR A 202 -48.16 -13.57 -19.17
N ASN A 203 -47.52 -14.15 -18.15
CA ASN A 203 -46.61 -13.44 -17.26
C ASN A 203 -45.23 -14.12 -17.19
N THR A 204 -44.22 -13.35 -17.59
CA THR A 204 -42.85 -13.86 -17.79
C THR A 204 -41.86 -12.87 -17.18
N SER A 205 -41.57 -13.03 -15.90
CA SER A 205 -40.55 -12.25 -15.20
C SER A 205 -39.64 -13.17 -14.40
N GLY A 206 -38.34 -12.89 -14.43
CA GLY A 206 -37.38 -13.50 -13.52
C GLY A 206 -37.52 -12.96 -12.09
N ALA A 207 -36.77 -13.55 -11.16
CA ALA A 207 -36.69 -13.09 -9.77
C ALA A 207 -35.23 -12.89 -9.36
N SER A 208 -34.99 -11.94 -8.47
CA SER A 208 -33.71 -11.74 -7.81
C SER A 208 -33.98 -11.53 -6.32
N VAL A 209 -33.46 -12.42 -5.48
CA VAL A 209 -33.65 -12.39 -4.02
C VAL A 209 -32.30 -12.56 -3.32
N THR A 210 -32.24 -12.26 -2.03
CA THR A 210 -31.07 -12.57 -1.19
C THR A 210 -31.28 -13.93 -0.51
N GLU A 211 -30.21 -14.67 -0.19
CA GLU A 211 -30.32 -15.91 0.60
C GLU A 211 -31.20 -15.72 1.85
N GLY A 212 -32.02 -16.72 2.18
CA GLY A 212 -32.99 -16.67 3.27
C GLY A 212 -34.34 -16.03 2.90
N GLU A 213 -34.43 -15.32 1.78
CA GLU A 213 -35.70 -14.81 1.26
C GLU A 213 -36.45 -15.87 0.44
N THR A 214 -37.76 -15.67 0.28
CA THR A 214 -38.63 -16.60 -0.44
C THR A 214 -38.97 -16.08 -1.82
N VAL A 215 -38.70 -16.90 -2.84
CA VAL A 215 -39.15 -16.69 -4.22
C VAL A 215 -40.60 -17.17 -4.34
N TYR A 216 -41.50 -16.26 -4.71
CA TYR A 216 -42.90 -16.58 -5.02
C TYR A 216 -43.10 -16.55 -6.53
N VAL A 217 -43.70 -17.62 -7.07
CA VAL A 217 -44.11 -17.71 -8.47
C VAL A 217 -45.62 -17.83 -8.57
N ASP A 218 -46.19 -17.21 -9.61
CA ASP A 218 -47.62 -17.16 -9.90
C ASP A 218 -47.77 -17.06 -11.42
N TYR A 219 -47.96 -18.17 -12.11
CA TYR A 219 -48.08 -18.20 -13.56
C TYR A 219 -49.54 -18.19 -14.01
N ASP A 220 -49.85 -17.29 -14.93
CA ASP A 220 -51.15 -17.14 -15.54
C ASP A 220 -51.08 -17.54 -17.02
N ALA A 221 -52.09 -18.25 -17.50
CA ALA A 221 -52.22 -18.63 -18.89
C ALA A 221 -53.56 -18.15 -19.46
N THR A 222 -53.58 -17.86 -20.75
CA THR A 222 -54.80 -17.58 -21.51
C THR A 222 -54.98 -18.60 -22.61
N ASP A 223 -56.23 -19.00 -22.78
CA ASP A 223 -56.65 -19.93 -23.80
C ASP A 223 -57.92 -19.39 -24.49
N ALA A 224 -57.95 -19.42 -25.83
CA ALA A 224 -59.06 -18.88 -26.61
C ALA A 224 -60.30 -19.79 -26.62
N ASP A 225 -60.11 -21.08 -26.35
CA ASP A 225 -61.15 -22.11 -26.27
C ASP A 225 -61.74 -22.23 -24.86
N SER A 226 -61.22 -21.44 -23.91
CA SER A 226 -61.58 -21.47 -22.49
C SER A 226 -61.30 -22.81 -21.82
N ASP A 227 -60.30 -23.54 -22.32
CA ASP A 227 -59.83 -24.77 -21.71
C ASP A 227 -59.18 -24.51 -20.35
N THR A 228 -59.26 -25.49 -19.45
CA THR A 228 -58.69 -25.34 -18.11
C THR A 228 -57.18 -25.58 -18.15
N PRO A 229 -56.34 -24.60 -17.79
CA PRO A 229 -54.89 -24.76 -17.83
C PRO A 229 -54.42 -25.78 -16.79
N THR A 230 -53.48 -26.63 -17.19
CA THR A 230 -52.70 -27.49 -16.30
C THR A 230 -51.25 -27.04 -16.34
N PHE A 231 -50.77 -26.48 -15.23
CA PHE A 231 -49.41 -25.98 -15.08
C PHE A 231 -48.44 -27.08 -14.63
N SER A 232 -47.16 -26.88 -14.92
CA SER A 232 -46.07 -27.79 -14.57
C SER A 232 -44.80 -27.01 -14.27
N CYS A 233 -43.93 -27.56 -13.44
CA CYS A 233 -42.63 -27.02 -13.07
C CYS A 233 -41.60 -28.16 -13.10
N ASN A 234 -40.48 -27.96 -13.78
CA ASN A 234 -39.42 -28.98 -13.85
C ASN A 234 -38.60 -29.08 -12.54
N ARG A 235 -38.55 -28.02 -11.73
CA ARG A 235 -37.82 -27.94 -10.45
C ARG A 235 -38.74 -28.03 -9.23
N THR A 236 -39.46 -29.14 -9.13
CA THR A 236 -40.28 -29.45 -7.94
C THR A 236 -39.45 -29.66 -6.66
N ASP A 237 -38.14 -29.85 -6.80
CA ASP A 237 -37.18 -29.83 -5.69
C ASP A 237 -37.04 -28.44 -5.05
N LEU A 238 -37.18 -27.37 -5.84
CA LEU A 238 -37.17 -25.99 -5.35
C LEU A 238 -38.57 -25.54 -4.91
N PHE A 239 -39.57 -25.75 -5.78
CA PHE A 239 -40.96 -25.39 -5.53
C PHE A 239 -41.77 -26.63 -5.12
N THR A 240 -41.49 -27.13 -3.92
CA THR A 240 -42.14 -28.35 -3.40
C THR A 240 -43.66 -28.23 -3.22
N ASP A 241 -44.17 -27.00 -3.11
CA ASP A 241 -45.58 -26.66 -2.97
C ASP A 241 -46.23 -26.19 -4.29
N PHE A 242 -45.56 -26.35 -5.43
CA PHE A 242 -46.08 -25.89 -6.73
C PHE A 242 -47.44 -26.52 -7.05
N ASN A 243 -48.45 -25.67 -7.23
CA ASN A 243 -49.82 -26.09 -7.51
C ASN A 243 -50.09 -26.06 -9.02
N THR A 244 -50.24 -27.25 -9.61
CA THR A 244 -50.47 -27.44 -11.05
C THR A 244 -51.82 -26.93 -11.54
N VAL A 245 -52.75 -26.57 -10.64
CA VAL A 245 -54.06 -25.99 -10.99
C VAL A 245 -54.00 -24.47 -11.00
N THR A 246 -53.23 -23.86 -10.09
CA THR A 246 -53.20 -22.40 -9.92
C THR A 246 -51.92 -21.73 -10.43
N GLY A 247 -50.90 -22.50 -10.82
CA GLY A 247 -49.61 -21.96 -11.30
C GLY A 247 -48.75 -21.31 -10.20
N LYS A 248 -49.05 -21.56 -8.93
CA LYS A 248 -48.42 -20.88 -7.78
C LYS A 248 -47.46 -21.80 -7.03
N GLY A 249 -46.35 -21.26 -6.53
CA GLY A 249 -45.40 -21.98 -5.69
C GLY A 249 -44.47 -21.04 -4.92
N ASN A 250 -43.84 -21.56 -3.87
CA ASN A 250 -42.88 -20.86 -3.03
C ASN A 250 -41.58 -21.66 -2.92
N TRP A 251 -40.46 -20.94 -2.93
CA TRP A 251 -39.15 -21.50 -2.64
C TRP A 251 -38.40 -20.58 -1.68
N THR A 252 -38.18 -21.03 -0.44
CA THR A 252 -37.33 -20.31 0.52
C THR A 252 -35.87 -20.67 0.26
N THR A 253 -35.08 -19.67 -0.11
CA THR A 253 -33.67 -19.85 -0.48
C THR A 253 -32.78 -20.02 0.75
N THR A 254 -31.68 -20.72 0.58
CA THR A 254 -30.60 -20.87 1.56
C THR A 254 -29.28 -20.42 0.96
N ASN A 255 -28.24 -20.34 1.78
CA ASN A 255 -26.87 -20.07 1.33
C ASN A 255 -26.37 -21.08 0.27
N ALA A 256 -26.76 -22.35 0.39
CA ALA A 256 -26.39 -23.36 -0.60
C ALA A 256 -26.99 -23.07 -1.99
N ASP A 257 -27.98 -22.19 -2.07
CA ASP A 257 -28.68 -21.82 -3.30
C ASP A 257 -28.11 -20.55 -3.94
N VAL A 258 -27.08 -19.89 -3.39
CA VAL A 258 -26.47 -18.70 -3.98
C VAL A 258 -25.99 -18.99 -5.41
N GLY A 259 -26.42 -18.16 -6.36
CA GLY A 259 -26.15 -18.34 -7.78
C GLY A 259 -27.39 -18.16 -8.66
N VAL A 260 -27.26 -18.56 -9.93
CA VAL A 260 -28.32 -18.42 -10.94
C VAL A 260 -28.96 -19.77 -11.20
N HIS A 261 -30.29 -19.83 -11.11
CA HIS A 261 -31.11 -21.00 -11.35
C HIS A 261 -32.04 -20.78 -12.53
N TYR A 262 -32.17 -21.80 -13.37
CA TYR A 262 -33.12 -21.83 -14.48
C TYR A 262 -34.24 -22.80 -14.16
N VAL A 263 -35.49 -22.33 -14.23
CA VAL A 263 -36.67 -23.12 -13.93
C VAL A 263 -37.63 -23.05 -15.10
N ASP A 264 -38.00 -24.21 -15.65
CA ASP A 264 -38.93 -24.29 -16.76
C ASP A 264 -40.34 -24.52 -16.23
N PHE A 265 -41.22 -23.57 -16.53
CA PHE A 265 -42.64 -23.66 -16.28
C PHE A 265 -43.38 -23.94 -17.58
N GLY A 266 -44.21 -24.98 -17.58
CA GLY A 266 -45.02 -25.37 -18.73
C GLY A 266 -46.51 -25.29 -18.41
N VAL A 267 -47.33 -25.03 -19.41
CA VAL A 267 -48.79 -25.12 -19.31
C VAL A 267 -49.35 -25.94 -20.47
N SER A 268 -50.38 -26.73 -20.20
CA SER A 268 -51.15 -27.46 -21.22
C SER A 268 -52.65 -27.23 -21.06
N ASP A 269 -53.37 -27.22 -22.16
CA ASP A 269 -54.83 -27.17 -22.21
C ASP A 269 -55.50 -28.57 -22.11
N GLY A 270 -54.71 -29.64 -22.12
CA GLY A 270 -55.22 -31.02 -22.13
C GLY A 270 -55.71 -31.53 -23.49
N TRP A 271 -55.65 -30.71 -24.54
CA TRP A 271 -56.05 -31.02 -25.92
C TRP A 271 -54.89 -30.98 -26.91
N GLY A 272 -53.67 -31.11 -26.40
CA GLY A 272 -52.43 -31.24 -27.17
C GLY A 272 -51.69 -29.93 -27.42
N SER A 273 -52.19 -28.80 -26.92
CA SER A 273 -51.46 -27.54 -26.92
C SER A 273 -50.64 -27.39 -25.64
N THR A 274 -49.44 -26.85 -25.79
CA THR A 274 -48.54 -26.55 -24.68
C THR A 274 -47.76 -25.28 -24.94
N ASP A 275 -47.47 -24.54 -23.88
CA ASP A 275 -46.52 -23.42 -23.90
C ASP A 275 -45.55 -23.54 -22.73
N ASN A 276 -44.32 -23.06 -22.91
CA ASN A 276 -43.24 -23.19 -21.93
C ASN A 276 -42.45 -21.89 -21.77
N TYR A 277 -42.06 -21.59 -20.54
CA TYR A 277 -41.25 -20.43 -20.19
C TYR A 277 -40.13 -20.81 -19.22
N THR A 278 -38.89 -20.46 -19.56
CA THR A 278 -37.74 -20.59 -18.66
C THR A 278 -37.56 -19.31 -17.85
N MET A 279 -37.76 -19.39 -16.54
CA MET A 279 -37.50 -18.33 -15.58
C MET A 279 -36.05 -18.37 -15.10
N THR A 280 -35.40 -17.21 -15.11
CA THR A 280 -34.10 -17.02 -14.45
C THR A 280 -34.32 -16.48 -13.04
N ILE A 281 -33.79 -17.17 -12.04
CA ILE A 281 -33.82 -16.77 -10.62
C ILE A 281 -32.38 -16.56 -10.15
N THR A 282 -32.06 -15.36 -9.66
CA THR A 282 -30.76 -15.05 -9.06
C THR A 282 -30.90 -15.01 -7.54
N VAL A 283 -30.15 -15.85 -6.83
CA VAL A 283 -30.01 -15.79 -5.37
C VAL A 283 -28.68 -15.10 -5.06
N ASN A 284 -28.76 -13.90 -4.51
CA ASN A 284 -27.59 -13.10 -4.11
C ASN A 284 -27.14 -13.51 -2.71
N ASN A 285 -25.84 -13.50 -2.48
CA ASN A 285 -25.28 -13.71 -1.16
C ASN A 285 -25.63 -12.52 -0.24
N ALA A 286 -26.04 -12.79 1.00
CA ALA A 286 -26.21 -11.76 2.01
C ALA A 286 -24.83 -11.27 2.47
N GLU A 287 -24.66 -9.97 2.69
CA GLU A 287 -23.39 -9.45 3.21
C GLU A 287 -23.23 -9.79 4.69
N HIS A 288 -22.23 -10.63 4.99
CA HIS A 288 -21.92 -11.10 6.34
C HIS A 288 -20.68 -10.46 6.97
N THR A 289 -20.15 -9.40 6.36
CA THR A 289 -18.89 -8.77 6.76
C THR A 289 -18.90 -8.37 8.24
N PRO A 290 -18.07 -9.00 9.10
CA PRO A 290 -17.97 -8.61 10.50
C PRO A 290 -17.29 -7.23 10.60
N PRO A 291 -17.62 -6.44 11.64
CA PRO A 291 -16.90 -5.22 11.92
C PRO A 291 -15.45 -5.53 12.32
N ASP A 292 -14.55 -4.60 12.07
CA ASP A 292 -13.15 -4.70 12.48
C ASP A 292 -13.07 -4.91 14.01
N PRO A 293 -12.12 -5.72 14.51
CA PRO A 293 -11.90 -5.81 15.95
C PRO A 293 -11.53 -4.45 16.53
N ILE A 294 -11.77 -4.25 17.82
CA ILE A 294 -11.56 -2.96 18.50
C ILE A 294 -10.79 -3.14 19.80
N ASN A 295 -10.34 -2.02 20.38
CA ASN A 295 -9.68 -1.96 21.69
C ASN A 295 -8.46 -2.88 21.79
N ILE A 296 -7.62 -2.93 20.75
CA ILE A 296 -6.35 -3.64 20.85
C ILE A 296 -5.50 -2.97 21.94
N ALA A 297 -5.04 -3.77 22.88
CA ALA A 297 -4.18 -3.35 23.97
C ALA A 297 -3.23 -4.48 24.32
N ASN A 298 -2.13 -4.15 24.99
CA ASN A 298 -1.19 -5.13 25.51
C ASN A 298 -0.92 -4.90 26.99
N THR A 299 -0.44 -5.97 27.63
CA THR A 299 0.26 -5.92 28.91
C THR A 299 1.53 -6.76 28.75
N THR A 300 2.66 -6.22 29.19
CA THR A 300 3.97 -6.88 29.09
C THR A 300 4.53 -7.17 30.48
N GLY A 301 5.28 -8.26 30.57
CA GLY A 301 6.37 -8.41 31.54
C GLY A 301 7.66 -8.71 30.78
N ASN A 302 8.77 -8.92 31.47
CA ASN A 302 10.09 -9.02 30.82
C ASN A 302 10.27 -10.21 29.86
N PHE A 303 9.40 -11.22 29.94
CA PHE A 303 9.50 -12.42 29.10
C PHE A 303 8.16 -12.83 28.50
N TRP A 304 7.17 -11.96 28.51
CA TRP A 304 5.85 -12.27 27.98
C TRP A 304 5.08 -11.02 27.61
N VAL A 305 4.20 -11.18 26.63
CA VAL A 305 3.19 -10.18 26.30
C VAL A 305 1.85 -10.86 26.14
N ASN A 306 0.83 -10.18 26.65
CA ASN A 306 -0.55 -10.55 26.46
C ASN A 306 -1.28 -9.42 25.75
N HIS A 307 -1.62 -9.65 24.48
CA HIS A 307 -2.49 -8.77 23.71
C HIS A 307 -3.94 -9.14 23.96
N THR A 308 -4.81 -8.14 24.01
CA THR A 308 -6.26 -8.32 24.13
C THR A 308 -6.97 -7.44 23.11
N TRP A 309 -8.10 -7.90 22.61
CA TRP A 309 -8.97 -7.16 21.69
C TRP A 309 -10.44 -7.49 22.00
N ALA A 310 -11.37 -6.84 21.30
CA ALA A 310 -12.79 -7.15 21.38
C ALA A 310 -13.42 -7.18 19.97
N ALA A 311 -14.57 -7.85 19.84
CA ALA A 311 -15.38 -7.76 18.63
C ALA A 311 -15.90 -6.32 18.43
N GLY A 312 -15.91 -5.85 17.19
CA GLY A 312 -16.59 -4.61 16.83
C GLY A 312 -18.12 -4.75 16.97
N THR A 313 -18.82 -3.61 16.98
CA THR A 313 -20.28 -3.59 17.01
C THR A 313 -20.87 -3.69 15.61
N GLY A 314 -21.73 -4.68 15.33
CA GLY A 314 -22.34 -4.86 14.01
C GLY A 314 -22.68 -6.31 13.73
N ASN A 315 -22.29 -6.79 12.55
CA ASN A 315 -22.46 -8.18 12.17
C ASN A 315 -21.66 -9.13 13.08
N VAL A 316 -22.06 -10.39 13.14
CA VAL A 316 -21.50 -11.38 14.07
C VAL A 316 -20.03 -11.63 13.76
N THR A 317 -19.20 -11.71 14.81
CA THR A 317 -17.83 -12.23 14.73
C THR A 317 -17.81 -13.60 15.38
N ASP A 318 -17.58 -14.65 14.59
CA ASP A 318 -17.51 -16.03 15.07
C ASP A 318 -16.10 -16.39 15.57
N SER A 319 -15.08 -15.87 14.91
CA SER A 319 -13.66 -16.14 15.23
C SER A 319 -12.75 -15.01 14.76
N TYR A 320 -11.45 -15.13 15.06
CA TYR A 320 -10.41 -14.21 14.65
C TYR A 320 -9.30 -14.92 13.87
N ASN A 321 -8.69 -14.17 12.96
CA ASN A 321 -7.45 -14.55 12.28
C ASN A 321 -6.35 -13.64 12.82
N VAL A 322 -5.38 -14.23 13.52
CA VAL A 322 -4.33 -13.53 14.24
C VAL A 322 -2.99 -13.82 13.58
N SER A 323 -2.29 -12.79 13.15
CA SER A 323 -0.90 -12.86 12.70
C SER A 323 0.02 -12.41 13.82
N ILE A 324 1.06 -13.19 14.10
CA ILE A 324 2.14 -12.84 15.02
C ILE A 324 3.44 -12.89 14.25
N ASN A 325 4.13 -11.75 14.11
CA ASN A 325 5.36 -11.64 13.32
C ASN A 325 5.24 -12.27 11.91
N GLY A 326 4.07 -12.14 11.28
CA GLY A 326 3.76 -12.71 9.96
C GLY A 326 3.25 -14.16 9.96
N ALA A 327 3.26 -14.85 11.11
CA ALA A 327 2.74 -16.22 11.24
C ALA A 327 1.25 -16.21 11.63
N TRP A 328 0.40 -16.78 10.77
CA TRP A 328 -1.05 -16.76 10.92
C TRP A 328 -1.60 -17.95 11.73
N THR A 329 -2.46 -17.63 12.70
CA THR A 329 -3.34 -18.57 13.41
C THR A 329 -4.80 -18.16 13.16
N ASN A 330 -5.52 -19.00 12.42
CA ASN A 330 -6.87 -18.69 11.96
C ASN A 330 -7.93 -19.47 12.73
N GLY A 331 -9.10 -18.86 12.93
CA GLY A 331 -10.25 -19.51 13.56
C GLY A 331 -10.23 -19.55 15.10
N THR A 332 -9.43 -18.71 15.75
CA THR A 332 -9.43 -18.63 17.22
C THR A 332 -10.64 -17.85 17.73
N THR A 333 -11.29 -18.33 18.78
CA THR A 333 -12.36 -17.59 19.48
C THR A 333 -11.82 -16.76 20.65
N ASN A 334 -10.53 -16.88 20.96
CA ASN A 334 -9.92 -16.11 22.03
C ASN A 334 -9.86 -14.63 21.61
N THR A 335 -10.14 -13.76 22.56
CA THR A 335 -9.99 -12.31 22.41
C THR A 335 -8.66 -11.82 22.97
N TYR A 336 -7.68 -12.71 23.04
CA TYR A 336 -6.36 -12.44 23.57
C TYR A 336 -5.31 -13.37 22.94
N TRP A 337 -4.07 -12.92 22.97
CA TRP A 337 -2.89 -13.68 22.58
C TRP A 337 -1.81 -13.51 23.64
N ASN A 338 -1.48 -14.59 24.35
CA ASN A 338 -0.43 -14.60 25.35
C ASN A 338 0.72 -15.48 24.87
N ALA A 339 1.93 -14.92 24.82
CA ALA A 339 3.12 -15.64 24.42
C ALA A 339 4.35 -15.16 25.19
N SER A 340 5.30 -16.07 25.35
CA SER A 340 6.60 -15.81 25.99
C SER A 340 7.65 -15.48 24.94
N TYR A 341 8.49 -14.50 25.26
CA TYR A 341 9.56 -13.98 24.41
C TYR A 341 10.82 -13.76 25.25
N SER A 342 11.95 -13.54 24.58
CA SER A 342 13.11 -12.93 25.23
C SER A 342 12.76 -11.49 25.64
N ALA A 343 13.50 -10.95 26.61
CA ALA A 343 13.46 -9.53 26.92
C ALA A 343 13.75 -8.70 25.65
N HIS A 344 13.35 -7.42 25.66
CA HIS A 344 13.55 -6.43 24.59
C HIS A 344 13.09 -6.82 23.16
N ALA A 345 12.53 -8.02 22.96
CA ALA A 345 12.06 -8.50 21.67
C ALA A 345 10.86 -7.71 21.15
N TRP A 346 10.80 -7.53 19.83
CA TRP A 346 9.64 -6.94 19.18
C TRP A 346 8.61 -8.01 18.81
N GLN A 347 7.35 -7.71 19.09
CA GLN A 347 6.21 -8.47 18.58
C GLN A 347 5.26 -7.54 17.81
N ASN A 348 4.97 -7.91 16.57
CA ASN A 348 3.86 -7.40 15.79
C ASN A 348 2.69 -8.38 15.88
N ILE A 349 1.52 -7.86 16.25
CA ILE A 349 0.26 -8.58 16.14
C ILE A 349 -0.67 -7.88 15.14
N THR A 350 -1.35 -8.65 14.30
CA THR A 350 -2.46 -8.17 13.46
C THR A 350 -3.66 -9.09 13.61
N VAL A 351 -4.85 -8.53 13.84
CA VAL A 351 -6.07 -9.29 14.10
C VAL A 351 -7.18 -8.87 13.15
N TYR A 352 -7.74 -9.84 12.44
CA TYR A 352 -8.97 -9.70 11.65
C TYR A 352 -10.12 -10.47 12.32
N ALA A 353 -11.35 -9.98 12.17
CA ALA A 353 -12.55 -10.70 12.56
C ALA A 353 -13.07 -11.56 11.39
N TRP A 354 -13.68 -12.70 11.72
CA TRP A 354 -14.25 -13.64 10.77
C TRP A 354 -15.70 -13.96 11.13
N ASN A 355 -16.59 -13.90 10.13
CA ASN A 355 -17.96 -14.38 10.21
C ASN A 355 -18.08 -15.61 9.32
N SER A 356 -18.59 -16.71 9.87
CA SER A 356 -18.83 -17.98 9.20
C SER A 356 -20.20 -18.10 8.53
N SER A 357 -21.05 -17.07 8.68
CA SER A 357 -22.34 -16.96 7.98
C SER A 357 -22.14 -16.77 6.47
N GLY A 358 -23.10 -17.25 5.66
CA GLY A 358 -22.97 -17.22 4.20
C GLY A 358 -21.75 -18.02 3.71
N ALA A 359 -21.05 -17.51 2.70
CA ALA A 359 -19.80 -18.09 2.20
C ALA A 359 -18.60 -17.90 3.15
N GLY A 360 -18.78 -17.19 4.27
CA GLY A 360 -17.72 -16.77 5.18
C GLY A 360 -17.03 -15.49 4.69
N THR A 361 -16.88 -14.50 5.58
CA THR A 361 -16.31 -13.19 5.25
C THR A 361 -15.38 -12.68 6.34
N LEU A 362 -14.25 -12.10 5.94
CA LEU A 362 -13.31 -11.40 6.81
C LEU A 362 -13.76 -9.94 7.01
N SER A 363 -13.38 -9.33 8.13
CA SER A 363 -13.54 -7.89 8.32
C SER A 363 -12.79 -7.08 7.25
N ALA A 364 -13.30 -5.89 6.93
CA ALA A 364 -12.73 -5.03 5.89
C ALA A 364 -11.36 -4.49 6.28
N GLY A 365 -11.16 -4.23 7.58
CA GLY A 365 -9.91 -3.83 8.18
C GLY A 365 -9.47 -4.78 9.30
N SER A 366 -8.35 -4.43 9.92
CA SER A 366 -7.77 -5.11 11.08
C SER A 366 -7.35 -4.11 12.13
N VAL A 367 -7.09 -4.62 13.33
CA VAL A 367 -6.29 -3.92 14.34
C VAL A 367 -4.91 -4.53 14.39
N SER A 368 -3.91 -3.68 14.49
CA SER A 368 -2.52 -4.10 14.67
C SER A 368 -1.87 -3.34 15.80
N GLN A 369 -0.82 -3.92 16.35
CA GLN A 369 0.00 -3.31 17.36
C GLN A 369 1.41 -3.88 17.29
N ASP A 370 2.40 -2.99 17.37
CA ASP A 370 3.80 -3.35 17.62
C ASP A 370 4.11 -3.12 19.10
N THR A 371 4.77 -4.07 19.73
CA THR A 371 5.09 -4.01 21.16
C THR A 371 6.47 -4.56 21.41
N GLN A 372 7.30 -3.74 22.07
CA GLN A 372 8.59 -4.17 22.58
C GLN A 372 8.41 -4.72 24.00
N ILE A 373 9.01 -5.87 24.27
CA ILE A 373 9.05 -6.46 25.60
C ILE A 373 9.92 -5.58 26.53
N SER A 374 9.51 -5.44 27.79
CA SER A 374 10.22 -4.61 28.76
C SER A 374 11.62 -5.15 29.07
N ASN A 375 12.55 -4.22 29.33
CA ASN A 375 13.95 -4.51 29.64
C ASN A 375 14.21 -4.46 31.16
N ASN A 376 15.13 -5.27 31.68
CA ASN A 376 15.70 -5.08 33.02
C ASN A 376 16.96 -4.22 32.92
N LEU A 377 17.08 -3.26 33.84
CA LEU A 377 18.29 -2.45 33.90
C LEU A 377 19.46 -3.30 34.41
N PRO A 378 20.70 -3.06 33.94
CA PRO A 378 21.88 -3.63 34.54
C PRO A 378 22.01 -3.15 35.98
N VAL A 379 22.70 -3.92 36.81
CA VAL A 379 22.99 -3.60 38.21
C VAL A 379 24.50 -3.60 38.39
N LEU A 380 25.06 -2.42 38.65
CA LEU A 380 26.47 -2.23 38.91
C LEU A 380 26.77 -2.62 40.37
N ASP A 381 27.75 -3.51 40.57
CA ASP A 381 28.24 -3.85 41.89
C ASP A 381 28.97 -2.64 42.51
N PRO A 382 28.75 -2.32 43.80
CA PRO A 382 29.36 -1.14 44.40
C PRO A 382 30.90 -1.16 44.34
N ILE A 383 31.47 -0.21 43.60
CA ILE A 383 32.92 0.00 43.45
C ILE A 383 33.46 0.64 44.73
N GLY A 384 32.77 1.67 45.22
CA GLY A 384 33.09 2.42 46.43
C GLY A 384 34.35 3.29 46.36
N ASN A 385 34.40 4.28 47.25
CA ASN A 385 35.51 5.23 47.32
C ASN A 385 36.87 4.56 47.52
N LYS A 386 37.91 5.10 46.88
CA LYS A 386 39.28 4.59 46.90
C LYS A 386 40.25 5.61 47.49
N ALA A 387 41.36 5.13 48.03
CA ALA A 387 42.48 5.97 48.42
C ALA A 387 43.80 5.26 48.07
N ILE A 388 44.67 5.94 47.35
CA ILE A 388 46.00 5.47 46.95
C ILE A 388 47.03 6.58 47.20
N ASN A 389 48.31 6.24 47.22
CA ASN A 389 49.37 7.25 47.24
C ASN A 389 49.83 7.54 45.80
N GLU A 390 50.46 8.69 45.55
CA GLU A 390 51.12 8.94 44.26
C GLU A 390 52.12 7.83 43.94
N THR A 391 52.25 7.51 42.66
CA THR A 391 53.02 6.38 42.08
C THR A 391 52.47 4.97 42.35
N GLU A 392 51.44 4.82 43.18
CA GLU A 392 50.73 3.56 43.31
C GLU A 392 49.67 3.43 42.21
N THR A 393 49.61 2.28 41.54
CA THR A 393 48.58 2.00 40.56
C THR A 393 47.27 1.61 41.26
N LEU A 394 46.20 2.36 40.99
CA LEU A 394 44.82 1.97 41.28
C LEU A 394 44.26 1.16 40.12
N ALA A 395 43.86 -0.08 40.39
CA ALA A 395 43.02 -0.86 39.48
C ALA A 395 41.55 -0.70 39.89
N ILE A 396 40.69 -0.40 38.92
CA ILE A 396 39.23 -0.46 39.04
C ILE A 396 38.74 -1.64 38.23
N ASP A 397 37.71 -2.29 38.76
CA ASP A 397 36.93 -3.33 38.09
C ASP A 397 35.46 -2.98 38.34
N ALA A 398 34.81 -2.42 37.32
CA ALA A 398 33.40 -2.10 37.34
C ALA A 398 32.63 -3.38 36.99
N ASP A 399 32.33 -4.19 38.00
CA ASP A 399 31.54 -5.41 37.82
C ASP A 399 30.05 -5.05 37.76
N ALA A 400 29.30 -5.58 36.79
CA ALA A 400 27.85 -5.47 36.75
C ALA A 400 27.19 -6.81 36.38
N THR A 401 25.92 -6.93 36.75
CA THR A 401 25.08 -8.06 36.36
C THR A 401 23.84 -7.57 35.66
N ASP A 402 23.40 -8.35 34.67
CA ASP A 402 22.08 -8.16 34.07
C ASP A 402 21.27 -9.45 34.17
N SER A 403 19.98 -9.29 34.47
CA SER A 403 19.06 -10.39 34.70
C SER A 403 18.52 -11.02 33.40
N ASP A 404 18.62 -10.28 32.30
CA ASP A 404 18.26 -10.73 30.95
C ASP A 404 19.44 -11.44 30.26
N SER A 405 20.62 -11.41 30.90
CA SER A 405 21.90 -11.93 30.41
C SER A 405 22.40 -11.18 29.18
N ASP A 406 22.09 -9.90 29.11
CA ASP A 406 22.58 -8.99 28.08
C ASP A 406 24.09 -8.78 28.22
N THR A 407 24.72 -8.47 27.10
CA THR A 407 26.15 -8.11 27.10
C THR A 407 26.27 -6.67 27.58
N LEU A 408 27.06 -6.47 28.63
CA LEU A 408 27.21 -5.15 29.25
C LEU A 408 28.40 -4.40 28.67
N THR A 409 28.19 -3.12 28.42
CA THR A 409 29.23 -2.16 28.06
C THR A 409 29.44 -1.21 29.23
N TYR A 410 30.69 -1.16 29.69
CA TYR A 410 31.11 -0.32 30.81
C TYR A 410 31.63 1.03 30.33
N SER A 411 31.46 2.05 31.15
CA SER A 411 31.89 3.41 30.86
C SER A 411 32.69 4.01 32.02
N CYS A 412 33.59 4.93 31.68
CA CYS A 412 34.35 5.75 32.61
C CYS A 412 34.43 7.17 32.03
N ASN A 413 34.02 8.18 32.78
CA ASN A 413 34.04 9.56 32.31
C ASN A 413 35.41 10.25 32.39
N ARG A 414 36.42 9.61 33.01
CA ARG A 414 37.78 10.14 33.19
C ARG A 414 38.81 9.25 32.51
N THR A 415 38.69 9.14 31.18
CA THR A 415 39.66 8.43 30.34
C THR A 415 41.03 9.09 30.33
N ASP A 416 41.13 10.37 30.72
CA ASP A 416 42.40 11.05 31.01
C ASP A 416 43.15 10.44 32.21
N LEU A 417 42.43 9.83 33.17
CA LEU A 417 43.02 9.13 34.30
C LEU A 417 43.14 7.62 34.03
N PHE A 418 42.09 7.01 33.49
CA PHE A 418 42.02 5.59 33.15
C PHE A 418 42.14 5.40 31.63
N ALA A 419 43.30 5.73 31.08
CA ALA A 419 43.54 5.67 29.63
C ALA A 419 43.42 4.25 29.05
N ASP A 420 43.56 3.22 29.87
CA ASP A 420 43.43 1.81 29.51
C ASP A 420 42.09 1.19 29.94
N PHE A 421 41.08 2.01 30.29
CA PHE A 421 39.76 1.50 30.69
C PHE A 421 39.13 0.72 29.54
N ASN A 422 38.85 -0.56 29.80
CA ASN A 422 38.29 -1.48 28.83
C ASN A 422 36.78 -1.57 29.02
N SER A 423 36.02 -0.97 28.09
CA SER A 423 34.56 -0.93 28.10
C SER A 423 33.88 -2.30 28.01
N ALA A 424 34.57 -3.36 27.57
CA ALA A 424 34.01 -4.71 27.54
C ALA A 424 34.15 -5.47 28.86
N THR A 425 35.08 -5.05 29.72
CA THR A 425 35.39 -5.77 30.98
C THR A 425 35.14 -4.92 32.22
N GLY A 426 35.02 -3.60 32.09
CA GLY A 426 34.92 -2.69 33.23
C GLY A 426 36.25 -2.46 33.96
N ALA A 427 37.35 -3.03 33.46
CA ALA A 427 38.66 -2.94 34.08
C ALA A 427 39.47 -1.75 33.55
N GLY A 428 40.15 -1.03 34.44
CA GLY A 428 41.08 0.04 34.07
C GLY A 428 42.08 0.35 35.17
N ASN A 429 43.21 0.95 34.80
CA ASN A 429 44.27 1.31 35.70
C ASN A 429 44.59 2.80 35.64
N TRP A 430 44.89 3.37 36.79
CA TRP A 430 45.41 4.72 36.89
C TRP A 430 46.60 4.74 37.84
N THR A 431 47.71 5.32 37.40
CA THR A 431 48.89 5.55 38.25
C THR A 431 49.14 7.05 38.34
N PRO A 432 48.66 7.74 39.40
CA PRO A 432 48.96 9.15 39.60
C PRO A 432 50.46 9.38 39.71
N GLY A 433 50.94 10.45 39.09
CA GLY A 433 52.29 10.95 39.23
C GLY A 433 52.51 11.75 40.52
N TYR A 434 53.74 12.20 40.72
CA TYR A 434 54.05 13.15 41.79
C TYR A 434 53.48 14.53 41.43
N GLY A 435 52.58 15.07 42.24
CA GLY A 435 51.82 16.31 42.01
C GLY A 435 50.31 16.10 41.76
N ASP A 436 49.86 14.84 41.70
CA ASP A 436 48.45 14.47 41.54
C ASP A 436 47.74 14.27 42.88
N ALA A 437 48.35 14.64 44.01
CA ALA A 437 47.70 14.63 45.30
C ALA A 437 46.41 15.47 45.30
N GLY A 438 45.28 14.85 45.61
CA GLY A 438 43.98 15.48 45.44
C GLY A 438 42.79 14.53 45.60
N ILE A 439 41.60 15.08 45.37
CA ILE A 439 40.35 14.32 45.34
C ILE A 439 39.78 14.36 43.93
N TYR A 440 39.51 13.20 43.38
CA TYR A 440 38.96 12.99 42.06
C TYR A 440 37.60 12.33 42.17
N TYR A 441 36.65 12.75 41.35
CA TYR A 441 35.35 12.11 41.21
C TYR A 441 35.29 11.49 39.81
N VAL A 442 35.05 10.19 39.76
CA VAL A 442 35.00 9.42 38.52
C VAL A 442 33.68 8.68 38.48
N ASP A 443 32.94 8.84 37.40
CA ASP A 443 31.68 8.14 37.17
C ASP A 443 31.96 6.88 36.35
N PHE A 444 31.65 5.74 36.93
CA PHE A 444 31.68 4.45 36.25
C PHE A 444 30.27 3.99 35.99
N GLY A 445 30.00 3.48 34.80
CA GLY A 445 28.68 3.01 34.41
C GLY A 445 28.71 1.64 33.76
N ALA A 446 27.56 0.98 33.75
CA ALA A 446 27.28 -0.20 32.92
C ALA A 446 25.98 0.04 32.13
N SER A 447 26.00 -0.32 30.86
CA SER A 447 24.87 -0.22 29.93
C SER A 447 24.59 -1.58 29.31
N ASP A 448 23.32 -1.94 29.17
CA ASP A 448 22.88 -3.18 28.51
C ASP A 448 22.68 -3.04 26.99
N GLY A 449 22.81 -1.82 26.45
CA GLY A 449 22.56 -1.54 25.03
C GLY A 449 21.07 -1.52 24.63
N TYR A 450 20.16 -1.79 25.57
CA TYR A 450 18.69 -1.75 25.41
C TYR A 450 18.04 -0.61 26.19
N GLY A 451 18.85 0.39 26.56
CA GLY A 451 18.44 1.62 27.25
C GLY A 451 18.50 1.53 28.77
N GLY A 452 18.96 0.41 29.34
CA GLY A 452 19.25 0.29 30.76
C GLY A 452 20.66 0.70 31.09
N ILE A 453 20.80 1.56 32.11
CA ILE A 453 22.07 2.11 32.58
C ILE A 453 22.05 2.15 34.10
N ASP A 454 23.17 1.78 34.72
CA ASP A 454 23.44 1.99 36.15
C ASP A 454 24.84 2.58 36.35
N ASN A 455 24.94 3.63 37.17
CA ASN A 455 26.16 4.42 37.36
C ASN A 455 26.50 4.60 38.83
N GLU A 456 27.79 4.60 39.15
CA GLU A 456 28.34 4.99 40.43
C GLU A 456 29.44 6.06 40.28
N THR A 457 29.25 7.18 40.95
CA THR A 457 30.31 8.18 41.11
C THR A 457 31.21 7.82 42.29
N VAL A 458 32.44 7.42 41.98
CA VAL A 458 33.48 7.01 42.92
C VAL A 458 34.38 8.18 43.28
N GLN A 459 34.57 8.43 44.58
CA GLN A 459 35.57 9.38 45.05
C GLN A 459 36.92 8.69 45.24
N ILE A 460 37.95 9.15 44.53
CA ILE A 460 39.32 8.66 44.65
C ILE A 460 40.18 9.73 45.32
N THR A 461 40.82 9.38 46.44
CA THR A 461 41.75 10.26 47.15
C THR A 461 43.19 9.84 46.84
N VAL A 462 43.97 10.73 46.24
CA VAL A 462 45.41 10.53 46.03
C VAL A 462 46.14 11.25 47.15
N ASN A 463 46.92 10.52 47.95
CA ASN A 463 47.77 11.08 48.98
C ASN A 463 49.15 11.40 48.41
N GLU A 464 49.71 12.53 48.84
CA GLU A 464 51.09 12.92 48.53
C GLU A 464 52.10 11.83 48.93
N THR A 465 52.99 11.46 48.01
CA THR A 465 54.11 10.55 48.29
C THR A 465 55.40 11.35 48.42
N GLU A 466 56.23 11.03 49.43
CA GLU A 466 57.53 11.70 49.56
C GLU A 466 58.43 11.42 48.35
N VAL A 467 58.74 12.49 47.63
CA VAL A 467 59.71 12.53 46.54
C VAL A 467 61.12 12.20 47.06
N THR A 468 61.82 11.25 46.43
CA THR A 468 63.20 10.88 46.79
C THR A 468 64.30 11.55 45.96
N GLU A 469 63.96 12.21 44.85
CA GLU A 469 64.92 12.81 43.92
C GLU A 469 64.55 14.26 43.58
N ASN A 470 65.55 15.08 43.25
CA ASN A 470 65.32 16.48 42.87
C ASN A 470 65.40 16.60 41.35
N LEU A 471 64.34 17.07 40.69
CA LEU A 471 64.24 17.12 39.22
C LEU A 471 63.71 18.50 38.76
N LEU A 472 64.22 18.99 37.64
CA LEU A 472 63.63 20.08 36.84
C LEU A 472 63.11 19.52 35.53
N TYR A 473 61.88 19.86 35.15
CA TYR A 473 61.26 19.43 33.90
C TYR A 473 60.26 20.47 33.38
N PHE A 474 59.83 20.32 32.13
CA PHE A 474 58.80 21.17 31.49
C PHE A 474 57.45 20.43 31.45
N SER A 475 56.34 21.17 31.50
CA SER A 475 54.98 20.62 31.35
C SER A 475 54.14 21.51 30.42
N PRO A 476 53.73 21.02 29.24
CA PRO A 476 54.19 19.78 28.62
C PRO A 476 55.69 19.85 28.26
N ASP A 477 56.34 18.68 28.12
CA ASP A 477 57.77 18.55 27.76
C ASP A 477 58.03 18.78 26.27
N THR A 478 57.01 18.57 25.43
CA THR A 478 56.96 19.00 24.03
C THR A 478 55.83 20.00 23.81
N SER A 479 56.09 21.08 23.06
CA SER A 479 55.05 22.09 22.74
C SER A 479 55.16 22.59 21.30
N THR A 480 54.02 22.96 20.73
CA THR A 480 53.91 23.51 19.37
C THR A 480 53.09 24.81 19.40
N VAL A 481 53.30 25.67 18.40
CA VAL A 481 52.43 26.84 18.18
C VAL A 481 52.17 26.95 16.69
N PRO A 482 50.91 27.20 16.27
CA PRO A 482 50.61 27.48 14.88
C PRO A 482 51.34 28.78 14.47
N GLY A 483 52.40 28.60 13.68
CA GLY A 483 53.42 29.49 13.07
C GLY A 483 53.94 30.81 13.70
N TYR A 484 54.29 31.79 12.86
CA TYR A 484 55.01 33.05 13.21
C TYR A 484 54.12 34.21 13.71
N CYS A 485 54.01 34.35 15.03
CA CYS A 485 53.55 35.50 15.85
C CYS A 485 52.75 35.05 17.09
N CYS A 486 52.35 33.78 17.11
CA CYS A 486 51.71 33.16 18.25
C CYS A 486 52.71 32.80 19.34
N SER A 487 52.22 32.69 20.57
CA SER A 487 53.01 32.22 21.71
C SER A 487 52.24 31.14 22.45
N VAL A 488 52.95 30.17 23.03
CA VAL A 488 52.36 29.16 23.91
C VAL A 488 53.00 29.26 25.29
N ASP A 489 52.23 28.91 26.31
CA ASP A 489 52.68 28.89 27.68
C ASP A 489 53.15 27.48 28.05
N VAL A 490 54.35 27.39 28.61
CA VAL A 490 54.97 26.14 29.09
C VAL A 490 55.34 26.29 30.55
N ASP A 491 54.97 25.32 31.37
CA ASP A 491 55.24 25.35 32.80
C ASP A 491 56.64 24.81 33.11
N VAL A 492 57.36 25.53 33.96
CA VAL A 492 58.64 25.09 34.52
C VAL A 492 58.37 24.46 35.87
N MET A 493 58.62 23.16 35.98
CA MET A 493 58.30 22.36 37.16
C MET A 493 59.57 21.96 37.91
N ALA A 494 59.51 21.96 39.25
CA ALA A 494 60.51 21.37 40.11
C ALA A 494 59.90 20.25 40.95
N ARG A 495 60.56 19.10 40.97
CA ARG A 495 60.32 18.05 41.96
C ARG A 495 61.38 18.16 43.04
N VAL A 496 60.98 18.30 44.31
CA VAL A 496 61.90 18.55 45.43
C VAL A 496 61.78 17.44 46.46
N ASN A 497 62.92 16.82 46.76
CA ASN A 497 63.00 15.77 47.78
C ASN A 497 62.66 16.33 49.17
N GLY A 498 61.71 15.70 49.87
CA GLY A 498 61.22 16.12 51.20
C GLY A 498 62.27 16.16 52.31
N SER A 499 63.35 15.37 52.19
CA SER A 499 64.50 15.42 53.09
C SER A 499 65.42 16.63 52.85
N ASN A 500 65.23 17.37 51.76
CA ASN A 500 66.03 18.53 51.38
C ASN A 500 65.14 19.68 50.89
N PRO A 501 64.28 20.25 51.76
CA PRO A 501 63.36 21.31 51.35
C PRO A 501 64.14 22.56 50.92
N ILE A 502 63.58 23.28 49.95
CA ILE A 502 64.26 24.39 49.25
C ILE A 502 63.56 25.71 49.53
N ILE A 503 64.33 26.79 49.51
CA ILE A 503 63.83 28.16 49.76
C ILE A 503 63.98 29.07 48.54
N ALA A 504 64.67 28.59 47.50
CA ALA A 504 64.88 29.32 46.27
C ALA A 504 65.33 28.37 45.15
N THR A 505 65.08 28.76 43.91
CA THR A 505 65.57 28.09 42.70
C THR A 505 66.38 29.06 41.85
N ASP A 506 67.40 28.53 41.18
CA ASP A 506 68.17 29.20 40.14
C ASP A 506 68.11 28.29 38.91
N VAL A 507 67.31 28.69 37.92
CA VAL A 507 66.98 27.90 36.73
C VAL A 507 67.48 28.63 35.49
N ASN A 508 68.23 27.91 34.68
CA ASN A 508 68.92 28.43 33.50
C ASN A 508 68.55 27.59 32.29
N ILE A 509 67.93 28.19 31.29
CA ILE A 509 67.38 27.53 30.10
C ILE A 509 68.08 28.06 28.85
N THR A 510 68.43 27.15 27.93
CA THR A 510 69.03 27.46 26.62
C THR A 510 68.15 26.96 25.49
N PHE A 511 68.08 27.72 24.40
CA PHE A 511 67.29 27.44 23.19
C PHE A 511 67.95 28.11 21.97
N ASP A 512 67.55 27.73 20.75
CA ASP A 512 67.98 28.43 19.53
C ASP A 512 67.19 29.74 19.33
N PRO A 513 67.82 30.92 19.48
CA PRO A 513 67.14 32.21 19.36
C PRO A 513 66.70 32.55 17.93
N ASN A 514 67.24 31.85 16.93
CA ASN A 514 66.79 31.99 15.55
C ASN A 514 65.48 31.24 15.31
N CYS A 515 65.11 30.32 16.20
CA CYS A 515 63.87 29.54 16.09
C CYS A 515 62.76 30.11 16.97
N ILE A 516 63.04 30.29 18.27
CA ILE A 516 62.06 30.77 19.24
C ILE A 516 62.62 31.90 20.10
N ASN A 517 61.73 32.59 20.82
CA ASN A 517 62.07 33.52 21.87
C ASN A 517 61.17 33.31 23.07
N ILE A 518 61.71 33.37 24.28
CA ILE A 518 60.89 33.42 25.48
C ILE A 518 60.56 34.90 25.74
N THR A 519 59.30 35.27 25.58
CA THR A 519 58.84 36.68 25.59
C THR A 519 58.34 37.12 26.95
N ASN A 520 57.88 36.19 27.77
CA ASN A 520 57.33 36.49 29.09
C ASN A 520 57.64 35.37 30.09
N TRP A 521 57.62 35.74 31.37
CA TRP A 521 57.67 34.84 32.51
C TRP A 521 56.63 35.29 33.53
N VAL A 522 55.73 34.39 33.90
CA VAL A 522 54.75 34.61 34.95
C VAL A 522 55.05 33.67 36.11
N ASN A 523 55.29 34.23 37.29
CA ASN A 523 55.31 33.45 38.52
C ASN A 523 53.88 33.31 39.08
N ASN A 524 53.19 32.26 38.65
CA ASN A 524 51.82 31.88 39.02
C ASN A 524 51.78 30.61 39.91
N SER A 525 52.85 30.34 40.64
CA SER A 525 52.88 29.23 41.59
C SER A 525 52.08 29.56 42.85
N GLU A 526 51.13 28.70 43.21
CA GLU A 526 50.34 28.84 44.44
C GLU A 526 51.10 28.43 45.71
N VAL A 527 52.27 27.80 45.54
CA VAL A 527 53.02 27.13 46.61
C VAL A 527 54.01 28.07 47.32
N TRP A 528 54.52 29.10 46.63
CA TRP A 528 55.52 30.04 47.17
C TRP A 528 54.87 31.18 47.99
N GLN A 529 54.39 30.89 49.21
CA GLN A 529 53.56 31.80 50.01
C GLN A 529 54.27 33.01 50.67
N GLY A 530 55.56 33.24 50.41
CA GLY A 530 56.38 34.29 51.04
C GLY A 530 56.51 35.62 50.27
N GLY A 531 55.80 35.79 49.15
CA GLY A 531 56.03 36.90 48.22
C GLY A 531 57.35 36.68 47.48
N SER A 532 57.29 35.85 46.44
CA SER A 532 58.43 35.53 45.60
C SER A 532 59.00 36.79 44.94
N THR A 533 60.24 37.15 45.25
CA THR A 533 60.99 38.12 44.43
C THR A 533 61.62 37.37 43.28
N CYS A 534 61.10 37.59 42.07
CA CYS A 534 61.65 37.00 40.86
C CYS A 534 62.37 38.05 40.04
N THR A 535 63.48 37.64 39.43
CA THR A 535 64.11 38.42 38.39
C THR A 535 64.27 37.59 37.14
N PHE A 536 63.58 37.99 36.08
CA PHE A 536 63.72 37.45 34.73
C PHE A 536 64.68 38.36 33.97
N TRP A 537 65.84 37.85 33.58
CA TRP A 537 66.79 38.58 32.75
C TRP A 537 67.13 37.76 31.51
N SER A 538 66.97 38.36 30.34
CA SER A 538 67.61 37.85 29.12
C SER A 538 69.09 38.26 29.14
N VAL A 539 69.98 37.28 29.12
CA VAL A 539 71.39 37.46 28.74
C VAL A 539 71.55 36.97 27.27
N PRO A 540 72.74 36.84 26.63
CA PRO A 540 72.84 36.85 25.16
C PRO A 540 71.86 35.89 24.48
N GLN A 541 71.37 36.27 23.28
CA GLN A 541 70.34 35.58 22.50
C GLN A 541 70.36 34.05 22.68
N GLY A 542 69.24 33.47 23.10
CA GLY A 542 69.08 32.01 23.27
C GLY A 542 69.19 31.51 24.71
N TYR A 543 69.11 32.40 25.70
CA TYR A 543 69.30 32.07 27.11
C TYR A 543 68.32 32.82 28.02
N VAL A 544 67.76 32.11 29.00
CA VAL A 544 66.90 32.66 30.05
C VAL A 544 67.41 32.23 31.42
N HIS A 545 67.51 33.21 32.34
CA HIS A 545 67.81 33.01 33.76
C HIS A 545 66.57 33.34 34.59
N ILE A 546 66.11 32.38 35.37
CA ILE A 546 64.98 32.51 36.29
C ILE A 546 65.49 32.24 37.70
N THR A 547 65.39 33.23 38.57
CA THR A 547 65.59 33.04 40.00
C THR A 547 64.27 33.21 40.73
N THR A 548 63.99 32.29 41.64
CA THR A 548 62.89 32.42 42.59
C THR A 548 63.44 32.37 43.99
N SER A 549 62.92 33.20 44.89
CA SER A 549 63.20 33.10 46.31
C SER A 549 61.95 33.36 47.10
N VAL A 550 61.64 32.50 48.06
CA VAL A 550 60.65 32.81 49.09
C VAL A 550 61.33 33.52 50.25
N GLY A 551 60.88 34.75 50.53
CA GLY A 551 61.21 35.43 51.78
C GLY A 551 60.62 34.65 52.95
N GLU A 552 61.47 34.33 53.94
CA GLU A 552 61.22 33.62 55.21
C GLU A 552 60.10 32.53 55.22
N ASN A 553 60.51 31.25 55.28
CA ASN A 553 59.80 30.04 55.79
C ASN A 553 58.25 30.00 55.70
N PRO A 554 57.60 29.00 55.05
CA PRO A 554 58.05 27.60 54.93
C PRO A 554 58.91 27.27 53.70
N ALA A 555 59.89 26.37 53.87
CA ALA A 555 60.60 25.75 52.75
C ALA A 555 59.70 24.79 51.97
N VAL A 556 59.92 24.69 50.66
CA VAL A 556 59.08 23.92 49.72
C VAL A 556 59.65 22.51 49.50
N ASN A 557 58.77 21.51 49.47
CA ASN A 557 59.03 20.12 49.10
C ASN A 557 57.91 19.60 48.17
N GLY A 558 58.09 18.42 47.56
CA GLY A 558 57.13 17.83 46.63
C GLY A 558 57.27 18.34 45.19
N THR A 559 56.28 18.07 44.35
CA THR A 559 56.19 18.66 43.00
C THR A 559 55.64 20.07 43.09
N VAL A 560 56.38 21.05 42.57
CA VAL A 560 56.00 22.46 42.58
C VAL A 560 56.18 23.09 41.21
N LYS A 561 55.14 23.80 40.74
CA LYS A 561 55.25 24.72 39.61
C LYS A 561 56.10 25.91 40.03
N ILE A 562 57.18 26.20 39.32
CA ILE A 562 58.01 27.40 39.56
C ILE A 562 57.35 28.62 38.92
N GLY A 563 56.74 28.44 37.75
CA GLY A 563 56.03 29.45 36.98
C GLY A 563 55.90 29.04 35.51
N THR A 564 55.38 29.94 34.70
CA THR A 564 55.09 29.70 33.27
C THR A 564 55.95 30.61 32.41
N ILE A 565 56.65 30.04 31.43
CA ILE A 565 57.32 30.79 30.36
C ILE A 565 56.36 30.90 29.16
N THR A 566 56.29 32.08 28.56
CA THR A 566 55.60 32.28 27.28
C THR A 566 56.64 32.22 26.16
N ILE A 567 56.49 31.25 25.27
CA ILE A 567 57.42 30.97 24.18
C ILE A 567 56.79 31.42 22.86
N HIS A 568 57.48 32.29 22.14
CA HIS A 568 57.08 32.89 20.89
C HIS A 568 57.94 32.38 19.73
N CYS A 569 57.35 32.16 18.57
CA CYS A 569 58.09 31.81 17.38
C CYS A 569 58.80 33.02 16.76
N ASN A 570 60.12 32.90 16.57
CA ASN A 570 60.97 33.93 15.95
C ASN A 570 61.27 33.65 14.47
N ASN A 571 60.79 32.54 13.92
CA ASN A 571 61.08 32.11 12.56
C ASN A 571 59.80 31.97 11.73
N THR A 572 59.81 32.53 10.52
CA THR A 572 58.76 32.36 9.50
C THR A 572 58.90 31.04 8.72
N THR A 573 60.01 30.33 8.89
CA THR A 573 60.29 29.00 8.33
C THR A 573 60.16 27.97 9.45
N CYS A 574 59.55 26.81 9.15
CA CYS A 574 59.40 25.70 10.11
C CYS A 574 60.73 25.42 10.82
N CYS A 575 60.72 25.48 12.15
CA CYS A 575 61.92 25.30 12.95
C CYS A 575 61.60 24.56 14.25
N GLY A 576 62.50 23.68 14.67
CA GLY A 576 62.43 22.99 15.96
C GLY A 576 63.66 23.28 16.80
N THR A 577 63.50 23.43 18.10
CA THR A 577 64.62 23.63 19.01
C THR A 577 64.43 22.92 20.36
N PRO A 578 65.48 22.31 20.92
CA PRO A 578 65.43 21.78 22.28
C PRO A 578 65.46 22.91 23.31
N LEU A 579 64.65 22.77 24.36
CA LEU A 579 64.62 23.61 25.55
C LEU A 579 65.48 22.94 26.63
N ASN A 580 66.74 23.33 26.74
CA ASN A 580 67.70 22.64 27.59
C ASN A 580 67.93 23.38 28.91
N PHE A 581 67.73 22.69 30.04
CA PHE A 581 68.22 23.13 31.33
C PHE A 581 69.75 22.99 31.39
N THR A 582 70.44 24.04 31.80
CA THR A 582 71.90 23.99 31.90
C THR A 582 72.38 23.27 33.16
N SER A 583 73.64 22.84 33.18
CA SER A 583 74.27 22.26 34.37
C SER A 583 74.41 23.23 35.55
N GLN A 584 74.09 24.52 35.36
CA GLN A 584 74.15 25.55 36.39
C GLN A 584 72.84 25.66 37.18
N CYS A 585 71.76 25.00 36.75
CA CYS A 585 70.51 24.97 37.51
C CYS A 585 70.75 24.40 38.91
N MET A 586 70.26 25.08 39.95
CA MET A 586 70.39 24.63 41.34
C MET A 586 69.18 25.01 42.19
N PHE A 587 68.91 24.20 43.21
CA PHE A 587 68.01 24.55 44.29
C PHE A 587 68.79 24.98 45.52
N ILE A 588 68.30 25.98 46.23
CA ILE A 588 68.93 26.53 47.43
C ILE A 588 68.21 25.95 48.64
N LYS A 589 68.94 25.24 49.50
CA LYS A 589 68.37 24.57 50.69
C LYS A 589 68.05 25.54 51.81
N GLU A 590 67.05 25.18 52.61
CA GLU A 590 66.89 25.75 53.95
C GLU A 590 68.14 25.43 54.81
N GLY A 591 68.68 26.41 55.53
CA GLY A 591 69.79 26.19 56.47
C GLY A 591 71.22 26.18 55.89
N SER A 592 71.40 26.60 54.64
CA SER A 592 72.65 26.71 53.85
C SER A 592 73.05 25.47 53.01
N GLY A 593 73.35 25.68 51.72
CA GLY A 593 73.76 24.64 50.76
C GLY A 593 73.00 24.73 49.43
N PHE A 594 73.48 23.99 48.43
CA PHE A 594 72.89 23.91 47.08
C PHE A 594 72.63 22.44 46.69
N ILE A 595 71.59 22.21 45.89
CA ILE A 595 71.28 20.94 45.22
C ILE A 595 71.39 21.19 43.73
N TYR A 596 72.08 20.30 43.01
CA TYR A 596 71.99 20.27 41.55
C TYR A 596 70.95 19.21 41.18
N PRO A 597 69.74 19.59 40.75
CA PRO A 597 68.71 18.63 40.39
C PRO A 597 69.10 17.89 39.11
N GLU A 598 68.51 16.71 38.93
CA GLU A 598 68.39 16.12 37.61
C GLU A 598 67.57 17.04 36.71
N ARG A 599 67.75 16.91 35.40
CA ARG A 599 67.20 17.83 34.42
C ARG A 599 66.63 17.02 33.29
N ASP A 600 65.34 17.20 33.06
CA ASP A 600 64.64 16.66 31.92
C ASP A 600 64.37 17.81 30.93
N ASN A 601 64.98 17.73 29.76
CA ASN A 601 64.93 18.81 28.78
C ASN A 601 63.66 18.69 27.93
N GLY A 602 63.13 19.81 27.48
CA GLY A 602 61.97 19.84 26.59
C GLY A 602 62.34 20.05 25.12
N SER A 603 61.33 20.08 24.26
CA SER A 603 61.48 20.49 22.87
C SER A 603 60.31 21.36 22.39
N PHE A 604 60.55 22.14 21.34
CA PHE A 604 59.59 23.08 20.81
C PHE A 604 59.62 23.15 19.29
N LEU A 605 58.45 23.20 18.65
CA LEU A 605 58.29 23.33 17.20
C LEU A 605 57.45 24.57 16.83
N CYS A 606 57.93 25.31 15.84
CA CYS A 606 57.20 26.40 15.17
C CYS A 606 56.76 25.94 13.79
N GLY A 607 55.47 25.86 13.50
CA GLY A 607 54.96 25.53 12.16
C GLY A 607 53.64 24.75 12.13
N TRP A 608 53.34 24.20 10.95
CA TRP A 608 52.15 23.42 10.56
C TRP A 608 51.60 22.47 11.62
N TYR A 609 50.27 22.47 11.80
CA TYR A 609 49.52 21.37 12.36
C TYR A 609 49.17 20.38 11.25
N TRP A 610 49.44 19.10 11.48
CA TRP A 610 49.03 17.98 10.61
C TRP A 610 48.15 17.04 11.43
N LYS A 611 47.11 16.48 10.82
CA LYS A 611 46.25 15.47 11.49
C LYS A 611 47.10 14.30 11.98
N ASP A 612 46.83 13.85 13.22
CA ASP A 612 47.62 12.82 13.91
C ASP A 612 47.12 11.39 13.62
N TYR A 613 48.01 10.40 13.69
CA TYR A 613 47.69 8.96 13.56
C TYR A 613 48.42 8.13 14.64
N ASN A 614 47.87 6.95 14.96
CA ASN A 614 48.19 6.02 16.07
C ASN A 614 49.68 5.56 16.20
N GLY A 615 50.61 6.48 16.45
CA GLY A 615 51.87 6.20 17.17
C GLY A 615 53.00 5.47 16.45
N GLU A 616 52.89 5.13 15.16
CA GLU A 616 54.02 4.62 14.36
C GLU A 616 54.24 5.48 13.10
N GLU A 617 55.47 5.98 12.90
CA GLU A 617 55.85 6.83 11.74
C GLU A 617 55.56 6.20 10.36
N ASP A 618 55.37 4.87 10.32
CA ASP A 618 55.17 4.05 9.11
C ASP A 618 53.69 3.62 8.86
N GLY A 619 52.73 4.08 9.66
CA GLY A 619 51.35 3.55 9.72
C GLY A 619 50.26 4.23 8.87
N GLY A 620 50.59 5.26 8.10
CA GLY A 620 49.67 5.89 7.14
C GLY A 620 49.08 7.24 7.57
N TYR A 621 48.72 8.06 6.56
CA TYR A 621 48.17 9.41 6.67
C TYR A 621 46.69 9.42 6.27
N MET A 622 46.08 10.60 6.24
CA MET A 622 44.80 10.78 5.53
C MET A 622 44.91 10.13 4.15
N PRO A 623 44.01 9.19 3.81
CA PRO A 623 43.95 8.63 2.48
C PRO A 623 43.81 9.73 1.45
N ASP A 624 44.40 9.48 0.29
CA ASP A 624 44.48 10.43 -0.80
C ASP A 624 43.62 9.97 -1.97
N PHE A 625 42.38 9.52 -1.69
CA PHE A 625 41.55 8.85 -2.67
C PHE A 625 41.37 9.71 -3.91
N ASP A 626 41.85 9.17 -5.03
CA ASP A 626 41.83 9.85 -6.31
C ASP A 626 40.42 10.30 -6.71
N GLN A 627 40.23 11.60 -6.90
CA GLN A 627 38.98 12.22 -7.28
C GLN A 627 38.65 12.00 -8.76
N ASN A 628 39.58 11.42 -9.55
CA ASN A 628 39.41 11.03 -10.94
C ASN A 628 39.25 9.51 -11.17
N GLN A 629 38.96 8.73 -10.12
CA GLN A 629 38.75 7.28 -10.26
C GLN A 629 37.65 6.98 -11.30
N ASP A 630 38.01 6.28 -12.38
CA ASP A 630 37.09 5.80 -13.42
C ASP A 630 36.17 4.72 -12.85
N PHE A 631 35.10 5.15 -12.17
CA PHE A 631 34.10 4.26 -11.59
C PHE A 631 33.16 3.68 -12.65
N ASN A 632 33.16 4.21 -13.88
CA ASN A 632 32.29 3.74 -14.93
C ASN A 632 32.88 3.97 -16.33
N VAL A 633 33.61 2.95 -16.81
CA VAL A 633 34.16 2.84 -18.18
C VAL A 633 33.14 3.04 -19.31
N THR A 634 31.83 3.09 -19.01
CA THR A 634 30.76 3.31 -19.99
C THR A 634 30.21 4.74 -20.02
N GLN A 635 30.57 5.62 -19.08
CA GLN A 635 30.14 7.02 -19.01
C GLN A 635 31.30 7.97 -18.64
N PRO A 636 32.26 8.18 -19.55
CA PRO A 636 33.36 9.11 -19.33
C PRO A 636 32.85 10.54 -19.10
N GLY A 637 33.32 11.21 -18.04
CA GLY A 637 32.97 12.57 -17.64
C GLY A 637 32.07 12.69 -16.41
N ILE A 638 31.65 11.58 -15.78
CA ILE A 638 30.94 11.63 -14.49
C ILE A 638 31.92 11.84 -13.32
N GLU A 639 33.20 11.54 -13.52
CA GLU A 639 34.24 11.53 -12.48
C GLU A 639 34.40 12.90 -11.82
N GLU A 640 34.34 13.96 -12.64
CA GLU A 640 34.49 15.36 -12.18
C GLU A 640 33.41 15.80 -11.17
N ASN A 641 32.30 15.06 -11.05
CA ASN A 641 31.20 15.39 -10.15
C ASN A 641 31.28 14.67 -8.80
N TYR A 642 32.22 13.74 -8.61
CA TYR A 642 32.31 12.87 -7.43
C TYR A 642 33.27 13.41 -6.35
N CYS A 643 33.83 14.62 -6.55
CA CYS A 643 34.77 15.22 -5.58
C CYS A 643 34.23 15.31 -4.14
N ALA A 644 32.93 15.59 -3.93
CA ALA A 644 32.35 15.67 -2.58
C ALA A 644 32.27 14.30 -1.88
N PRO A 645 31.65 13.26 -2.47
CA PRO A 645 31.66 11.93 -1.85
C PRO A 645 33.08 11.35 -1.71
N THR A 646 34.01 11.67 -2.61
CA THR A 646 35.42 11.25 -2.47
C THR A 646 36.11 11.95 -1.29
N ALA A 647 35.95 13.28 -1.16
CA ALA A 647 36.51 14.02 -0.03
C ALA A 647 35.95 13.51 1.31
N MET A 648 34.66 13.22 1.37
CA MET A 648 34.04 12.63 2.58
C MET A 648 34.50 11.19 2.83
N ALA A 649 34.71 10.40 1.78
CA ALA A 649 35.26 9.05 1.92
C ALA A 649 36.66 9.06 2.55
N ASN A 650 37.52 10.02 2.17
CA ASN A 650 38.83 10.20 2.82
C ASN A 650 38.66 10.39 4.33
N SER A 651 37.71 11.24 4.74
CA SER A 651 37.40 11.53 6.14
C SER A 651 36.93 10.29 6.92
N LEU A 652 35.90 9.61 6.43
CA LEU A 652 35.33 8.43 7.08
C LEU A 652 36.33 7.27 7.14
N TRP A 653 37.10 7.08 6.07
CA TRP A 653 38.13 6.04 6.02
C TRP A 653 39.27 6.32 7.00
N TRP A 654 39.69 7.57 7.13
CA TRP A 654 40.68 7.94 8.14
C TRP A 654 40.15 7.69 9.56
N PHE A 655 38.89 8.01 9.85
CA PHE A 655 38.27 7.71 11.14
C PHE A 655 38.23 6.20 11.43
N ASP A 656 37.87 5.40 10.43
CA ASP A 656 37.86 3.94 10.53
C ASP A 656 39.25 3.39 10.86
N GLN A 657 40.30 3.88 10.19
CA GLN A 657 41.67 3.46 10.48
C GLN A 657 42.17 3.93 11.84
N LYS A 658 41.82 5.15 12.26
CA LYS A 658 42.23 5.70 13.55
C LYS A 658 41.51 5.01 14.72
N TYR A 659 40.26 4.62 14.51
CA TYR A 659 39.43 3.96 15.51
C TYR A 659 38.87 2.65 14.95
N PRO A 660 39.73 1.63 14.74
CA PRO A 660 39.36 0.39 14.05
C PRO A 660 38.31 -0.44 14.80
N ASP A 661 38.09 -0.14 16.08
CA ASP A 661 37.06 -0.80 16.91
C ASP A 661 35.66 -0.14 16.77
N ARG A 662 35.53 0.90 15.95
CA ARG A 662 34.27 1.65 15.77
C ARG A 662 33.50 1.30 14.48
N ASP A 663 34.06 0.47 13.60
CA ASP A 663 33.46 0.03 12.33
C ASP A 663 32.81 1.20 11.54
N VAL A 664 33.54 2.33 11.42
CA VAL A 664 33.03 3.55 10.75
C VAL A 664 32.81 3.28 9.26
N VAL A 665 33.63 2.42 8.67
CA VAL A 665 33.44 1.88 7.34
C VAL A 665 33.18 0.37 7.45
N SER A 666 32.15 -0.12 6.78
CA SER A 666 31.76 -1.54 6.84
C SER A 666 32.94 -2.49 6.54
N PRO A 667 33.19 -3.53 7.36
CA PRO A 667 34.32 -4.44 7.17
C PRO A 667 34.36 -5.08 5.78
N GLY A 668 35.46 -4.86 5.05
CA GLY A 668 35.68 -5.42 3.71
C GLY A 668 35.12 -4.58 2.56
N MET A 669 34.53 -3.42 2.84
CA MET A 669 34.18 -2.40 1.85
C MET A 669 35.45 -1.81 1.23
N SER A 670 35.48 -1.66 -0.09
CA SER A 670 36.56 -0.97 -0.81
C SER A 670 36.33 0.54 -0.85
N PRO A 671 37.38 1.38 -1.04
CA PRO A 671 37.23 2.83 -1.21
C PRO A 671 36.21 3.20 -2.29
N GLN A 672 36.21 2.45 -3.41
CA GLN A 672 35.26 2.62 -4.50
C GLN A 672 33.82 2.37 -4.07
N GLU A 673 33.56 1.31 -3.29
CA GLU A 673 32.21 1.01 -2.79
C GLU A 673 31.73 2.10 -1.83
N LEU A 674 32.61 2.59 -0.94
CA LEU A 674 32.29 3.69 -0.04
C LEU A 674 31.92 4.97 -0.80
N ILE A 675 32.74 5.36 -1.79
CA ILE A 675 32.49 6.56 -2.61
C ILE A 675 31.16 6.43 -3.37
N GLN A 676 30.85 5.25 -3.91
CA GLN A 676 29.59 5.02 -4.63
C GLN A 676 28.37 5.07 -3.72
N GLU A 677 28.48 4.54 -2.50
CA GLU A 677 27.44 4.62 -1.50
C GLU A 677 27.18 6.08 -1.10
N LEU A 678 28.23 6.82 -0.75
CA LEU A 678 28.13 8.25 -0.42
C LEU A 678 27.57 9.05 -1.58
N ALA A 679 28.03 8.81 -2.82
CA ALA A 679 27.52 9.51 -4.00
C ALA A 679 26.02 9.28 -4.22
N TRP A 680 25.54 8.06 -3.94
CA TRP A 680 24.11 7.77 -3.98
C TRP A 680 23.36 8.52 -2.88
N LEU A 681 23.84 8.45 -1.63
CA LEU A 681 23.17 9.06 -0.47
C LEU A 681 23.12 10.58 -0.59
N MET A 682 24.20 11.20 -1.03
CA MET A 682 24.35 12.64 -1.24
C MET A 682 23.69 13.16 -2.52
N ASP A 683 22.89 12.34 -3.21
CA ASP A 683 22.23 12.69 -4.48
C ASP A 683 23.19 13.28 -5.54
N THR A 684 24.42 12.77 -5.63
CA THR A 684 25.41 13.28 -6.57
C THR A 684 24.87 13.21 -8.00
N ASN A 685 24.87 14.36 -8.69
CA ASN A 685 24.27 14.58 -10.02
C ASN A 685 22.75 14.37 -10.12
N GLY A 686 22.02 14.37 -9.00
CA GLY A 686 20.58 14.16 -8.98
C GLY A 686 20.18 12.70 -9.26
N GLN A 687 21.10 11.75 -9.04
CA GLN A 687 20.88 10.33 -9.31
C GLN A 687 19.77 9.72 -8.44
N ARG A 688 19.68 10.16 -7.19
CA ARG A 688 18.75 9.66 -6.18
C ARG A 688 17.37 10.33 -6.31
N THR A 689 17.31 11.64 -6.51
CA THR A 689 16.02 12.36 -6.65
C THR A 689 15.48 12.35 -8.08
N GLY A 690 16.30 12.01 -9.07
CA GLY A 690 15.95 12.08 -10.49
C GLY A 690 15.86 13.51 -11.02
N SER A 691 16.41 14.50 -10.30
CA SER A 691 16.48 15.91 -10.69
C SER A 691 17.89 16.24 -11.16
N PRO A 692 18.22 16.18 -12.47
CA PRO A 692 19.61 16.24 -12.91
C PRO A 692 20.29 17.56 -12.57
N HIS A 693 21.43 17.48 -11.89
CA HIS A 693 22.39 18.57 -11.68
C HIS A 693 23.82 18.05 -11.85
N ASN A 694 24.81 18.94 -11.73
CA ASN A 694 26.22 18.58 -11.76
C ASN A 694 26.78 18.69 -10.34
N GLY A 695 27.42 17.61 -9.88
CA GLY A 695 28.02 17.56 -8.55
C GLY A 695 27.08 17.24 -7.43
N THR A 696 27.56 17.55 -6.24
CA THR A 696 26.84 17.38 -4.97
C THR A 696 26.60 18.76 -4.37
N TYR A 697 25.35 19.12 -4.11
CA TYR A 697 25.06 20.38 -3.42
C TYR A 697 25.26 20.21 -1.93
N VAL A 698 25.71 21.27 -1.23
CA VAL A 698 26.00 21.23 0.21
C VAL A 698 24.82 20.69 1.04
N ALA A 699 23.58 20.98 0.64
CA ALA A 699 22.39 20.47 1.33
C ALA A 699 22.16 18.97 1.10
N ASP A 700 22.45 18.46 -0.10
CA ASP A 700 22.33 17.04 -0.40
C ASP A 700 23.48 16.26 0.27
N GLU A 701 24.64 16.88 0.39
CA GLU A 701 25.77 16.35 1.15
C GLU A 701 25.45 16.17 2.63
N GLN A 702 24.94 17.21 3.31
CA GLN A 702 24.50 17.13 4.70
C GLN A 702 23.52 15.98 4.90
N ALA A 703 22.48 15.92 4.07
CA ALA A 703 21.47 14.87 4.13
C ALA A 703 22.06 13.48 3.88
N GLY A 704 23.01 13.37 2.94
CA GLY A 704 23.69 12.12 2.61
C GLY A 704 24.57 11.62 3.74
N ILE A 705 25.31 12.51 4.42
CA ILE A 705 26.15 12.16 5.58
C ILE A 705 25.27 11.73 6.76
N GLU A 706 24.26 12.52 7.12
CA GLU A 706 23.33 12.18 8.19
C GLU A 706 22.71 10.80 7.97
N GLU A 707 22.32 10.50 6.73
CA GLU A 707 21.76 9.20 6.38
C GLU A 707 22.79 8.07 6.42
N TYR A 708 24.02 8.31 5.97
CA TYR A 708 25.11 7.34 6.12
C TYR A 708 25.31 6.98 7.59
N LEU A 709 25.40 7.99 8.47
CA LEU A 709 25.56 7.78 9.91
C LEU A 709 24.39 6.98 10.51
N ILE A 710 23.15 7.22 10.06
CA ILE A 710 21.98 6.45 10.49
C ILE A 710 22.05 5.00 9.99
N GLN A 711 22.37 4.78 8.71
CA GLN A 711 22.37 3.45 8.10
C GLN A 711 23.45 2.54 8.69
N HIS A 712 24.59 3.11 9.09
CA HIS A 712 25.71 2.39 9.70
C HIS A 712 25.69 2.42 11.24
N GLY A 713 24.65 3.01 11.86
CA GLY A 713 24.51 3.02 13.33
C GLY A 713 25.56 3.88 14.04
N LEU A 714 26.09 4.90 13.37
CA LEU A 714 27.16 5.77 13.84
C LEU A 714 26.65 7.04 14.53
N THR A 715 25.34 7.26 14.65
CA THR A 715 24.75 8.50 15.20
C THR A 715 25.05 8.75 16.67
N ASP A 716 25.45 7.71 17.42
CA ASP A 716 25.89 7.84 18.81
C ASP A 716 27.41 8.09 18.92
N LEU A 717 28.13 8.01 17.80
CA LEU A 717 29.59 8.10 17.71
C LEU A 717 30.09 9.31 16.95
N LEU A 718 29.33 9.79 15.96
CA LEU A 718 29.68 10.87 15.05
C LEU A 718 28.44 11.70 14.75
N TYR A 719 28.62 12.99 14.55
CA TYR A 719 27.60 13.89 14.01
C TYR A 719 28.20 14.78 12.93
N GLU A 720 27.35 15.28 12.04
CA GLU A 720 27.71 16.22 10.98
C GLU A 720 27.46 17.66 11.44
N HIS A 721 28.39 18.57 11.10
CA HIS A 721 28.21 20.01 11.21
C HIS A 721 28.80 20.72 10.00
N THR A 722 27.96 21.47 9.28
CA THR A 722 28.41 22.34 8.19
C THR A 722 28.41 23.80 8.63
N GLU A 723 29.55 24.46 8.45
CA GLU A 723 29.68 25.91 8.57
C GLU A 723 29.74 26.56 7.18
N LEU A 724 28.81 27.47 6.89
CA LEU A 724 28.80 28.24 5.65
C LEU A 724 29.66 29.50 5.80
N LYS A 725 30.51 29.78 4.80
CA LYS A 725 31.48 30.89 4.80
C LYS A 725 32.34 30.91 6.07
N PRO A 726 32.99 29.78 6.41
CA PRO A 726 33.73 29.64 7.65
C PRO A 726 34.86 30.68 7.76
N GLU A 727 35.14 31.12 8.98
CA GLU A 727 36.36 31.89 9.26
C GLU A 727 37.58 30.96 9.25
N PHE A 728 38.74 31.44 8.81
CA PHE A 728 39.92 30.59 8.70
C PHE A 728 40.42 30.08 10.06
N ASP A 729 40.34 30.92 11.09
CA ASP A 729 40.65 30.53 12.47
C ASP A 729 39.70 29.43 12.96
N TRP A 730 38.43 29.46 12.54
CA TRP A 730 37.46 28.41 12.86
C TRP A 730 37.80 27.09 12.16
N ILE A 731 38.22 27.15 10.88
CA ILE A 731 38.70 25.97 10.16
C ILE A 731 39.92 25.36 10.88
N GLU A 732 40.86 26.18 11.33
CA GLU A 732 42.01 25.73 12.12
C GLU A 732 41.57 25.07 13.42
N GLU A 733 40.71 25.73 14.21
CA GLU A 733 40.19 25.19 15.46
C GLU A 733 39.52 23.82 15.25
N GLU A 734 38.76 23.63 14.18
CA GLU A 734 38.13 22.35 13.87
C GLU A 734 39.15 21.29 13.42
N ILE A 735 40.10 21.64 12.55
CA ILE A 735 41.19 20.71 12.15
C ILE A 735 41.98 20.27 13.39
N GLU A 736 42.24 21.16 14.35
CA GLU A 736 42.93 20.83 15.59
C GLU A 736 42.07 20.03 16.56
N ARG A 737 40.77 20.34 16.67
CA ARG A 737 39.83 19.74 17.62
C ARG A 737 39.35 18.36 17.18
N CYS A 738 38.73 18.27 16.00
CA CYS A 738 38.07 17.06 15.52
C CYS A 738 38.92 16.28 14.51
N GLN A 739 39.95 16.92 13.94
CA GLN A 739 40.81 16.32 12.91
C GLN A 739 40.05 15.85 11.67
N ASP A 740 38.83 16.34 11.46
CA ASP A 740 38.09 16.11 10.22
C ASP A 740 37.40 17.37 9.73
N VAL A 741 37.89 17.87 8.60
CA VAL A 741 37.32 19.04 7.94
C VAL A 741 37.44 18.81 6.45
N LYS A 742 36.28 18.75 5.80
CA LYS A 742 36.13 18.77 4.36
C LYS A 742 35.70 20.17 3.94
N LEU A 743 36.24 20.68 2.83
CA LEU A 743 36.01 22.04 2.35
C LEU A 743 35.31 22.01 1.00
N ASP A 744 34.27 22.82 0.86
CA ASP A 744 33.66 23.14 -0.42
C ASP A 744 34.23 24.42 -0.98
N LEU A 745 34.81 24.29 -2.17
CA LEU A 745 35.40 25.35 -2.94
C LEU A 745 34.42 25.84 -4.01
N GLY A 746 34.29 27.16 -4.17
CA GLY A 746 33.52 27.80 -5.24
C GLY A 746 34.41 28.58 -6.20
N PHE A 747 34.17 28.45 -7.51
CA PHE A 747 34.86 29.21 -8.55
C PHE A 747 34.05 30.43 -9.00
N TYR A 748 34.62 31.62 -8.84
CA TYR A 748 33.98 32.90 -9.15
C TYR A 748 34.76 33.67 -10.21
N GLU A 749 34.13 33.93 -11.35
CA GLU A 749 34.70 34.71 -12.44
C GLU A 749 34.21 36.16 -12.39
N VAL A 750 35.14 37.11 -12.52
CA VAL A 750 34.81 38.53 -12.73
C VAL A 750 34.29 38.70 -14.14
N ILE A 751 33.03 39.09 -14.29
CA ILE A 751 32.40 39.28 -15.60
C ILE A 751 32.30 40.74 -16.01
N ASN A 752 32.31 41.66 -15.04
CA ASN A 752 32.22 43.09 -15.29
C ASN A 752 32.75 43.87 -14.08
N MET A 753 33.21 45.10 -14.32
CA MET A 753 33.73 45.98 -13.28
C MET A 753 33.52 47.45 -13.66
N ILE A 754 33.03 48.24 -12.70
CA ILE A 754 32.72 49.66 -12.88
C ILE A 754 33.44 50.46 -11.79
N GLU A 755 34.27 51.42 -12.17
CA GLU A 755 34.84 52.39 -11.22
C GLU A 755 33.81 53.49 -10.98
N GLU A 756 33.27 53.56 -9.76
CA GLU A 756 32.27 54.58 -9.40
C GLU A 756 32.95 55.90 -9.02
N GLU A 757 34.04 55.80 -8.25
CA GLU A 757 34.92 56.90 -7.85
C GLU A 757 36.38 56.40 -7.86
N PRO A 758 37.41 57.27 -7.97
CA PRO A 758 38.80 56.82 -8.05
C PRO A 758 39.20 55.86 -6.92
N GLY A 759 39.51 54.62 -7.25
CA GLY A 759 39.85 53.56 -6.28
C GLY A 759 38.67 52.85 -5.62
N HIS A 760 37.42 53.11 -6.05
CA HIS A 760 36.20 52.47 -5.59
C HIS A 760 35.50 51.76 -6.75
N TRP A 761 35.46 50.43 -6.69
CA TRP A 761 35.01 49.57 -7.78
C TRP A 761 33.78 48.77 -7.38
N HIS A 762 32.81 48.71 -8.28
CA HIS A 762 31.71 47.76 -8.25
C HIS A 762 32.06 46.58 -9.17
N ILE A 763 32.16 45.37 -8.62
CA ILE A 763 32.59 44.17 -9.35
C ILE A 763 31.41 43.22 -9.45
N GLU A 764 31.08 42.79 -10.68
CA GLU A 764 30.09 41.75 -10.92
C GLU A 764 30.78 40.40 -11.10
N TRP A 765 30.31 39.42 -10.35
CA TRP A 765 30.84 38.07 -10.28
C TRP A 765 29.81 37.08 -10.79
N LYS A 766 30.30 36.01 -11.42
CA LYS A 766 29.52 34.83 -11.75
C LYS A 766 30.14 33.62 -11.06
N ARG A 767 29.34 32.88 -10.27
CA ARG A 767 29.75 31.54 -9.83
C ARG A 767 29.70 30.59 -11.03
N ILE A 768 30.84 30.02 -11.40
CA ILE A 768 30.98 29.20 -12.61
C ILE A 768 31.09 27.70 -12.33
N GLY A 769 31.42 27.30 -11.09
CA GLY A 769 31.54 25.90 -10.67
C GLY A 769 32.05 25.81 -9.23
N GLY A 770 32.48 24.61 -8.84
CA GLY A 770 33.02 24.34 -7.50
C GLY A 770 33.69 22.98 -7.40
N HIS A 771 34.34 22.71 -6.28
CA HIS A 771 35.08 21.47 -6.04
C HIS A 771 35.09 21.16 -4.54
N ALA A 772 35.30 19.92 -4.15
CA ALA A 772 35.29 19.51 -2.75
C ALA A 772 36.59 18.80 -2.42
N VAL A 773 37.18 19.14 -1.28
CA VAL A 773 38.52 18.68 -0.92
C VAL A 773 38.63 18.42 0.57
N THR A 774 39.62 17.65 0.99
CA THR A 774 39.77 17.31 2.42
C THR A 774 40.97 18.04 2.99
N ALA A 775 40.77 18.85 4.03
CA ALA A 775 41.89 19.50 4.71
C ALA A 775 42.64 18.46 5.54
N VAL A 776 43.98 18.42 5.44
CA VAL A 776 44.84 17.44 6.12
C VAL A 776 45.88 18.07 7.04
N GLY A 777 46.00 19.39 6.96
CA GLY A 777 46.83 20.19 7.84
C GLY A 777 46.54 21.68 7.65
N VAL A 778 46.99 22.47 8.61
CA VAL A 778 46.78 23.93 8.63
C VAL A 778 47.98 24.64 9.21
N ASN A 779 48.22 25.87 8.74
CA ASN A 779 49.21 26.77 9.27
C ASN A 779 48.70 28.20 9.17
N SER A 780 47.97 28.65 10.20
CA SER A 780 47.32 29.96 10.16
C SER A 780 48.27 31.14 10.09
N ASN A 781 49.47 31.04 10.67
CA ASN A 781 50.41 32.16 10.62
C ASN A 781 51.11 32.31 9.26
N CYS A 782 51.06 31.29 8.41
CA CYS A 782 51.42 31.44 7.00
C CYS A 782 50.19 31.63 6.10
N SER A 783 48.98 31.61 6.67
CA SER A 783 47.71 31.49 5.95
C SER A 783 47.80 30.38 4.91
N GLN A 784 48.17 29.18 5.35
CA GLN A 784 48.29 28.03 4.47
C GLN A 784 47.43 26.88 4.97
N ILE A 785 46.93 26.11 4.02
CA ILE A 785 46.15 24.90 4.28
C ILE A 785 46.69 23.78 3.40
N ALA A 786 46.79 22.59 3.99
CA ALA A 786 47.20 21.38 3.30
C ALA A 786 45.95 20.59 2.97
N ILE A 787 45.88 20.10 1.74
CA ILE A 787 44.69 19.48 1.21
C ILE A 787 45.07 18.13 0.60
N SER A 788 44.28 17.10 0.86
CA SER A 788 44.39 15.80 0.17
C SER A 788 43.68 15.87 -1.16
N ASP A 789 44.34 15.31 -2.17
CA ASP A 789 43.92 15.11 -3.54
C ASP A 789 42.91 16.13 -4.06
N THR A 790 43.47 17.13 -4.74
CA THR A 790 42.67 18.15 -5.38
C THR A 790 42.64 18.04 -6.89
N ASP A 791 42.71 16.81 -7.43
CA ASP A 791 42.87 16.55 -8.87
C ASP A 791 44.23 17.04 -9.44
N ALA A 792 45.14 17.46 -8.56
CA ALA A 792 46.53 17.74 -8.90
C ALA A 792 47.46 17.31 -7.76
N ASP A 793 48.40 16.44 -8.10
CA ASP A 793 49.39 15.91 -7.17
C ASP A 793 50.67 16.76 -7.19
N ASN A 794 50.55 18.05 -6.94
CA ASN A 794 51.65 19.00 -7.16
C ASN A 794 52.89 18.67 -6.31
N ALA A 795 52.69 18.14 -5.10
CA ALA A 795 53.73 17.68 -4.19
C ALA A 795 54.67 16.65 -4.85
N GLU A 796 54.13 15.70 -5.62
CA GLU A 796 54.91 14.70 -6.36
C GLU A 796 55.72 15.29 -7.50
N PHE A 797 55.26 16.41 -8.07
CA PHE A 797 55.99 17.17 -9.07
C PHE A 797 56.97 18.18 -8.45
N GLY A 798 57.18 18.14 -7.14
CA GLY A 798 58.16 18.95 -6.42
C GLY A 798 57.70 20.37 -6.08
N LEU A 799 56.39 20.62 -6.15
CA LEU A 799 55.77 21.83 -5.59
C LEU A 799 55.56 21.66 -4.07
N PRO A 800 55.22 22.73 -3.33
CA PRO A 800 55.06 22.67 -1.88
C PRO A 800 53.99 21.65 -1.46
N GLY A 801 54.38 20.69 -0.65
CA GLY A 801 53.51 19.60 -0.18
C GLY A 801 54.30 18.53 0.55
N VAL A 802 53.64 17.44 0.90
CA VAL A 802 54.19 16.30 1.65
C VAL A 802 53.84 15.01 0.90
N VAL A 803 54.85 14.24 0.51
CA VAL A 803 54.68 12.91 -0.11
C VAL A 803 55.25 11.85 0.82
N ARG A 804 54.49 10.79 1.12
CA ARG A 804 54.91 9.72 2.05
C ARG A 804 54.47 8.33 1.56
N GLY A 805 55.17 7.28 1.99
CA GLY A 805 54.97 5.88 1.57
C GLY A 805 56.05 5.33 0.62
N THR A 806 56.17 3.99 0.52
CA THR A 806 57.20 3.32 -0.31
C THR A 806 56.94 3.32 -1.81
N ASN A 807 55.72 3.65 -2.25
CA ASN A 807 55.32 3.69 -3.66
C ASN A 807 54.55 4.97 -3.94
N HIS A 808 55.27 6.07 -4.13
CA HIS A 808 54.65 7.28 -4.66
C HIS A 808 55.58 7.94 -5.69
N ASN A 809 55.72 7.26 -6.83
CA ASN A 809 56.58 7.72 -7.93
C ASN A 809 55.97 7.35 -9.27
N HIS A 810 55.21 8.29 -9.84
CA HIS A 810 54.61 8.17 -11.17
C HIS A 810 55.61 8.31 -12.33
N GLY A 811 56.92 8.27 -12.05
CA GLY A 811 57.95 8.28 -13.09
C GLY A 811 57.96 9.55 -13.96
N GLY A 812 57.33 10.64 -13.51
CA GLY A 812 57.18 11.90 -14.25
C GLY A 812 56.14 11.86 -15.37
N VAL A 813 55.20 10.89 -15.34
CA VAL A 813 54.03 10.88 -16.22
C VAL A 813 53.07 11.97 -15.75
N LEU A 814 52.59 12.81 -16.67
CA LEU A 814 51.67 13.89 -16.33
C LEU A 814 50.29 13.30 -16.03
N PHE A 815 49.62 13.84 -15.02
CA PHE A 815 48.31 13.42 -14.51
C PHE A 815 47.22 13.18 -15.58
N TRP A 816 47.25 13.90 -16.70
CA TRP A 816 46.27 13.74 -17.80
C TRP A 816 46.63 12.64 -18.82
N ASP A 817 47.69 11.87 -18.60
CA ASP A 817 48.08 10.74 -19.45
C ASP A 817 47.34 9.47 -19.01
N PRO A 818 46.64 8.75 -19.91
CA PRO A 818 45.95 7.49 -19.59
C PRO A 818 46.85 6.36 -19.02
N ALA A 819 48.17 6.54 -19.06
CA ALA A 819 49.14 5.64 -18.44
C ALA A 819 49.45 5.97 -16.95
N TYR A 820 48.85 7.03 -16.41
CA TYR A 820 48.93 7.39 -14.99
C TYR A 820 48.19 6.34 -14.15
N ASP A 821 48.87 5.77 -13.14
CA ASP A 821 48.34 4.67 -12.32
C ASP A 821 47.68 5.22 -11.06
N HIS A 822 46.39 5.48 -11.16
CA HIS A 822 45.54 6.04 -10.11
C HIS A 822 45.37 5.11 -8.88
N THR A 823 45.84 3.86 -8.94
CA THR A 823 45.63 2.88 -7.84
C THR A 823 46.55 3.10 -6.63
N GLN A 824 47.62 3.89 -6.77
CA GLN A 824 48.57 4.18 -5.69
C GLN A 824 48.05 5.17 -4.65
N HIS A 825 46.91 5.82 -4.94
CA HIS A 825 46.25 6.86 -4.16
C HIS A 825 45.07 6.33 -3.33
N ASN A 826 44.79 5.02 -3.39
CA ASN A 826 43.62 4.39 -2.76
C ASN A 826 43.89 3.79 -1.37
N ASP A 827 45.00 4.16 -0.72
CA ASP A 827 45.32 3.67 0.62
C ASP A 827 45.88 4.77 1.52
N CYS A 828 45.93 4.51 2.82
CA CYS A 828 46.48 5.45 3.80
C CYS A 828 48.02 5.42 3.85
N VAL A 829 48.67 4.43 3.24
CA VAL A 829 50.12 4.18 3.38
C VAL A 829 50.92 5.03 2.38
N SER A 830 50.35 5.29 1.21
CA SER A 830 50.86 6.17 0.17
C SER A 830 49.96 7.41 0.06
N ALA A 831 50.47 8.57 0.48
CA ALA A 831 49.69 9.82 0.46
C ALA A 831 50.51 11.01 -0.07
N SER A 832 49.84 11.91 -0.80
CA SER A 832 50.39 13.11 -1.41
C SER A 832 49.54 14.33 -1.04
N HIS A 833 50.05 15.19 -0.16
CA HIS A 833 49.30 16.32 0.37
C HIS A 833 49.85 17.63 -0.15
N ASP A 834 49.02 18.37 -0.86
CA ASP A 834 49.37 19.65 -1.45
C ASP A 834 49.17 20.81 -0.46
N ILE A 835 50.09 21.76 -0.47
CA ILE A 835 50.02 22.96 0.36
C ILE A 835 49.60 24.17 -0.48
N TYR A 836 48.53 24.84 -0.06
CA TYR A 836 47.99 26.04 -0.69
C TYR A 836 48.00 27.25 0.25
N ASN A 837 48.17 28.43 -0.32
CA ASN A 837 48.08 29.72 0.37
C ASN A 837 46.65 30.24 0.34
N VAL A 838 46.21 30.79 1.46
CA VAL A 838 44.87 31.30 1.74
C VAL A 838 44.94 32.80 2.01
N ALA A 839 43.93 33.55 1.57
CA ALA A 839 43.82 34.99 1.87
C ALA A 839 42.35 35.41 2.00
N PRO A 840 42.06 36.56 2.63
CA PRO A 840 40.69 37.10 2.65
C PRO A 840 40.18 37.31 1.23
N SER A 841 38.97 36.84 0.96
CA SER A 841 38.40 36.94 -0.38
C SER A 841 37.65 38.24 -0.62
N ILE A 842 37.61 38.65 -1.89
CA ILE A 842 36.88 39.83 -2.38
C ILE A 842 35.63 39.46 -3.20
N SER A 843 35.43 38.18 -3.49
CA SER A 843 34.28 37.67 -4.24
C SER A 843 33.15 37.27 -3.27
N PRO A 844 31.92 37.02 -3.77
CA PRO A 844 30.73 36.93 -2.92
C PRO A 844 30.48 35.56 -2.26
N GLY A 845 31.23 34.51 -2.57
CA GLY A 845 30.98 33.13 -2.15
C GLY A 845 31.39 32.84 -0.71
N GLY A 846 32.66 33.09 -0.37
CA GLY A 846 33.28 32.77 0.91
C GLY A 846 34.08 33.92 1.51
N THR A 847 34.47 33.77 2.78
CA THR A 847 35.30 34.78 3.50
C THR A 847 36.77 34.66 3.12
N TRP A 848 37.22 33.48 2.70
CA TRP A 848 38.61 33.14 2.42
C TRP A 848 38.75 32.46 1.05
N GLU A 849 39.86 32.72 0.36
CA GLU A 849 40.18 32.18 -0.97
C GLU A 849 41.53 31.49 -1.02
N LEU A 850 41.63 30.44 -1.86
CA LEU A 850 42.88 29.83 -2.27
C LEU A 850 43.53 30.71 -3.36
N THR A 851 44.76 31.14 -3.10
CA THR A 851 45.42 32.17 -3.92
C THR A 851 46.37 31.61 -4.98
N ASP A 852 46.67 30.32 -4.90
CA ASP A 852 47.65 29.68 -5.79
C ASP A 852 47.20 29.67 -7.25
N PRO A 853 48.15 29.75 -8.21
CA PRO A 853 47.83 29.85 -9.63
C PRO A 853 47.04 28.66 -10.19
N TYR A 854 47.16 27.49 -9.57
CA TYR A 854 46.42 26.30 -9.97
C TYR A 854 44.90 26.53 -9.88
N TRP A 855 44.45 26.97 -8.71
CA TRP A 855 43.04 27.25 -8.43
C TRP A 855 42.47 28.44 -9.19
N ARG A 856 43.34 29.38 -9.59
CA ARG A 856 42.95 30.54 -10.41
C ARG A 856 42.99 30.26 -11.91
N ASN A 857 43.30 29.02 -12.31
CA ASN A 857 43.40 28.63 -13.71
C ASN A 857 42.01 28.38 -14.30
N ALA A 858 41.69 29.08 -15.38
CA ALA A 858 40.44 28.89 -16.11
C ALA A 858 40.21 27.42 -16.53
N THR A 859 41.25 26.69 -16.91
CA THR A 859 41.14 25.28 -17.31
C THR A 859 40.65 24.40 -16.17
N VAL A 860 41.11 24.66 -14.95
CA VAL A 860 40.69 23.91 -13.74
C VAL A 860 39.25 24.27 -13.40
N ALA A 861 38.93 25.56 -13.34
CA ALA A 861 37.57 26.01 -13.05
C ALA A 861 36.54 25.57 -14.10
N TYR A 862 36.92 25.48 -15.38
CA TYR A 862 36.05 25.02 -16.45
C TYR A 862 35.90 23.50 -16.51
N ARG A 863 36.86 22.73 -15.94
CA ARG A 863 36.70 21.28 -15.75
C ARG A 863 35.53 21.03 -14.81
N TYR A 864 35.58 21.64 -13.65
CA TYR A 864 34.53 21.58 -12.63
C TYR A 864 33.41 22.60 -12.82
N ALA A 865 33.13 22.98 -14.07
CA ALA A 865 32.08 23.93 -14.36
C ALA A 865 30.72 23.36 -13.92
N TYR A 866 29.89 24.21 -13.32
CA TYR A 866 28.55 23.88 -12.81
C TYR A 866 28.51 22.89 -11.64
N ASN A 867 29.67 22.42 -11.17
CA ASN A 867 29.79 21.47 -10.08
C ASN A 867 29.45 22.14 -8.72
N ASN A 868 28.92 21.35 -7.80
CA ASN A 868 28.64 21.70 -6.39
C ASN A 868 27.89 23.02 -6.15
N GLY A 869 26.99 23.43 -7.06
CA GLY A 869 26.03 24.51 -6.78
C GLY A 869 25.48 25.23 -8.01
N GLU A 870 24.37 25.94 -7.82
CA GLU A 870 23.71 26.68 -8.90
C GLU A 870 24.55 27.86 -9.42
N GLN A 871 24.35 28.23 -10.68
CA GLN A 871 24.93 29.46 -11.23
C GLN A 871 24.13 30.68 -10.81
N TRP A 872 24.80 31.62 -10.18
CA TRP A 872 24.21 32.91 -9.83
C TRP A 872 25.22 34.03 -10.01
N MET A 873 24.68 35.23 -10.04
CA MET A 873 25.41 36.47 -10.24
C MET A 873 25.28 37.30 -8.98
N ASN A 874 26.37 37.92 -8.55
CA ASN A 874 26.34 38.83 -7.42
C ASN A 874 27.40 39.90 -7.58
N THR A 875 27.28 40.96 -6.79
CA THR A 875 28.16 42.10 -6.87
C THR A 875 28.83 42.38 -5.53
N THR A 876 30.10 42.74 -5.58
CA THR A 876 30.86 43.18 -4.40
C THR A 876 31.47 44.55 -4.66
N ASN A 877 31.69 45.29 -3.58
CA ASN A 877 32.38 46.58 -3.63
C ASN A 877 33.83 46.37 -3.21
N TYR A 878 34.76 46.88 -4.02
CA TYR A 878 36.19 46.81 -3.74
C TYR A 878 36.80 48.20 -3.63
N ASN A 879 37.47 48.46 -2.51
CA ASN A 879 38.11 49.74 -2.22
C ASN A 879 39.63 49.55 -2.28
N GLY A 880 40.24 49.90 -3.42
CA GLY A 880 41.67 49.72 -3.63
C GLY A 880 42.15 50.23 -5.00
N SER A 881 43.45 50.51 -5.09
CA SER A 881 44.09 51.01 -6.32
C SER A 881 44.33 49.92 -7.37
N SER A 882 44.03 48.66 -7.07
CA SER A 882 44.28 47.51 -7.95
C SER A 882 43.15 46.50 -7.82
N PRO A 883 42.03 46.68 -8.55
CA PRO A 883 40.94 45.71 -8.61
C PRO A 883 41.37 44.45 -9.40
N PRO A 884 40.64 43.33 -9.27
CA PRO A 884 40.76 42.22 -10.20
C PRO A 884 40.35 42.64 -11.62
N MET A 885 40.78 41.91 -12.63
CA MET A 885 40.42 42.14 -14.03
C MET A 885 39.23 41.27 -14.45
N VAL A 886 38.48 41.72 -15.46
CA VAL A 886 37.46 40.86 -16.12
C VAL A 886 38.12 39.59 -16.65
N GLY A 887 37.55 38.44 -16.31
CA GLY A 887 38.06 37.10 -16.57
C GLY A 887 38.93 36.51 -15.45
N ASP A 888 39.25 37.27 -14.41
CA ASP A 888 39.94 36.73 -13.23
C ASP A 888 39.02 35.75 -12.51
N ILE A 889 39.57 34.60 -12.10
CA ILE A 889 38.89 33.58 -11.31
C ILE A 889 39.42 33.60 -9.88
N ARG A 890 38.50 33.53 -8.92
CA ARG A 890 38.78 33.30 -7.49
C ARG A 890 38.20 31.98 -7.04
N THR A 891 38.93 31.27 -6.19
CA THR A 891 38.53 29.98 -5.62
C THR A 891 38.33 30.16 -4.13
N GLU A 892 37.11 30.07 -3.67
CA GLU A 892 36.72 30.45 -2.31
C GLU A 892 36.27 29.26 -1.50
N ILE A 893 36.49 29.30 -0.20
CA ILE A 893 35.93 28.32 0.72
C ILE A 893 34.49 28.75 1.04
N GLU A 894 33.52 28.08 0.42
CA GLU A 894 32.09 28.36 0.55
C GLU A 894 31.47 27.70 1.77
N ALA A 895 31.93 26.49 2.10
CA ALA A 895 31.51 25.74 3.27
C ALA A 895 32.64 24.87 3.82
N ALA A 896 32.58 24.57 5.11
CA ALA A 896 33.36 23.53 5.74
C ALA A 896 32.39 22.52 6.37
N VAL A 897 32.53 21.26 5.99
CA VAL A 897 31.72 20.11 6.45
C VAL A 897 32.59 19.30 7.40
N VAL A 898 32.09 19.08 8.61
CA VAL A 898 32.81 18.41 9.71
C VAL A 898 32.02 17.18 10.12
N VAL A 899 32.64 16.01 10.15
CA VAL A 899 32.09 14.82 10.80
C VAL A 899 32.93 14.58 12.05
N SER A 900 32.35 14.78 13.23
CA SER A 900 33.11 14.70 14.49
C SER A 900 32.44 13.88 15.57
N PRO A 901 33.21 13.25 16.48
CA PRO A 901 32.66 12.55 17.63
C PRO A 901 31.93 13.41 18.65
#